data_AF-A0A2V8FV49-F1
#
_entry.id   AF-A0A2V8FV49-F1
#
_cell.length_a   1.000
_cell.length_b   1.000
_cell.length_c   1.000
_cell.angle_alpha   90.00
_cell.angle_beta   90.00
_cell.angle_gamma   90.00
#
_symmetry.space_group_name_H-M   'P 1'
#
loop_
_entity.id
_entity.type
_entity.pdbx_description
1 polymer ?
#
loop_
_entity_poly.entity_id
_entity_poly.type
_entity_poly.pdbx_seq_one_letter_code
_entity_poly.pdbx_strand_id
1 'polypeptide(L)'
;MYVRSLCLRTVLAVVAAVLLPSSAALAGEKDHSKLDRELRAEVRSGHPSAQRVIIQVRSGAREALERALVAHGDVIVAEHPSIGALTAEVHGEDLAALDRDPNVLAVSCDADVTVTSDFGYQQVNGRGQGKGGKSRPAVPTAPDVLRETLGVDQKPYAGAGIGISILDSGIFPVRDLDTQLRGFWDFTRNGIPSFPYDDYGHGTHVAGLIASSGVQSKGVYQGIAPRARLFGFKVLDRNGHGRTSDVIRALDFVVANRHFLGIDVINLSLGHPIFESAATDPLVRAVERAVRAGVVVVVAVGNVGSDKNGNEGYGGITSPGNSPSAISVGATDAHATVNHADDNVAWFSSRGPAWYDGFAKPDVVAPGTALISDAAPKANLFKQYPSLLVGRDFASLSGTSMAAAVTTGVVADVLEANRTANEGKPFLTPNALKAILQYTAVSLADSTGSRYDVLTQGTGEVNALGAEALAAAIDTAMPVGQSWTAYGVARSTTISGETLLWSQNIVWGTFLVSGADVVWTNSPLFARNVVWGSASICEPIDPVCDNIVWGTSISVADVVWGANVVWGSNVVWGSKAVGLLIDGKNVVWGMVAGVDGGDNIVWGTLAGADDGDNIVWGTDVLSGALRSSGVDSGDNIVWGTLRLVKGIF
;
A
#
# COMPACT_ATOMS: atom_id res chain seq x y z
N MET A 1 -37.11 -82.29 25.87
CA MET A 1 -36.23 -83.08 24.97
C MET A 1 -35.92 -82.18 23.78
N TYR A 2 -34.70 -81.75 23.45
CA TYR A 2 -33.35 -82.10 23.90
C TYR A 2 -32.47 -80.83 23.89
N VAL A 3 -31.89 -80.54 25.07
CA VAL A 3 -30.59 -79.93 25.42
C VAL A 3 -30.23 -78.46 25.09
N ARG A 4 -30.25 -77.71 26.20
CA ARG A 4 -29.58 -76.48 26.68
C ARG A 4 -28.13 -76.14 26.22
N SER A 5 -27.85 -74.83 26.36
CA SER A 5 -26.59 -74.14 26.75
C SER A 5 -25.52 -73.98 25.66
N LEU A 6 -24.84 -72.83 25.49
CA LEU A 6 -24.22 -71.98 26.51
C LEU A 6 -23.95 -70.56 25.96
N CYS A 7 -24.11 -69.53 26.81
CA CYS A 7 -23.61 -68.17 26.57
C CYS A 7 -22.08 -68.14 26.41
N LEU A 8 -21.58 -67.37 25.44
CA LEU A 8 -20.31 -66.66 25.58
C LEU A 8 -20.36 -65.34 24.78
N ARG A 9 -20.28 -64.22 25.50
CA ARG A 9 -20.13 -62.88 24.93
C ARG A 9 -18.76 -62.80 24.26
N THR A 10 -18.72 -62.53 22.97
CA THR A 10 -17.50 -62.08 22.29
C THR A 10 -17.80 -60.75 21.62
N VAL A 11 -17.16 -59.69 22.11
CA VAL A 11 -17.17 -58.35 21.53
C VAL A 11 -16.52 -58.44 20.16
N LEU A 12 -17.29 -58.22 19.09
CA LEU A 12 -16.74 -58.10 17.74
C LEU A 12 -16.24 -56.66 17.57
N ALA A 13 -14.92 -56.47 17.73
CA ALA A 13 -14.26 -55.25 17.33
C ALA A 13 -14.29 -55.13 15.81
N VAL A 14 -15.04 -54.16 15.29
CA VAL A 14 -14.96 -53.76 13.88
C VAL A 14 -13.64 -53.01 13.71
N VAL A 15 -12.61 -53.69 13.22
CA VAL A 15 -11.40 -53.06 12.69
C VAL A 15 -11.78 -52.40 11.38
N ALA A 16 -12.12 -51.12 11.42
CA ALA A 16 -12.12 -50.28 10.24
C ALA A 16 -10.66 -50.15 9.79
N ALA A 17 -10.33 -50.71 8.64
CA ALA A 17 -9.04 -50.51 7.99
C ALA A 17 -8.91 -49.01 7.66
N VAL A 18 -8.21 -48.28 8.53
CA VAL A 18 -7.68 -46.97 8.20
C VAL A 18 -6.63 -47.21 7.12
N LEU A 19 -7.01 -46.92 5.87
CA LEU A 19 -6.04 -46.68 4.81
C LEU A 19 -5.26 -45.43 5.21
N LEU A 20 -4.18 -45.63 5.96
CA LEU A 20 -3.13 -44.63 6.12
C LEU A 20 -2.60 -44.37 4.71
N PRO A 21 -2.70 -43.13 4.18
CA PRO A 21 -1.99 -42.82 2.95
C PRO A 21 -0.51 -43.07 3.21
N SER A 22 0.06 -43.97 2.41
CA SER A 22 1.47 -44.31 2.45
C SER A 22 2.27 -43.02 2.33
N SER A 23 3.16 -42.80 3.30
CA SER A 23 4.02 -41.61 3.47
C SER A 23 5.09 -41.47 2.38
N ALA A 24 4.84 -42.03 1.19
CA ALA A 24 5.76 -42.11 0.06
C ALA A 24 5.34 -41.22 -1.13
N ALA A 25 4.28 -40.42 -1.01
CA ALA A 25 3.86 -39.45 -2.03
C ALA A 25 4.28 -38.00 -1.72
N LEU A 26 5.08 -37.75 -0.68
CA LEU A 26 5.60 -36.42 -0.32
C LEU A 26 7.09 -36.24 -0.62
N ALA A 27 7.64 -37.09 -1.50
CA ALA A 27 9.01 -36.95 -1.97
C ALA A 27 9.06 -36.25 -3.34
N GLY A 28 9.19 -34.91 -3.31
CA GLY A 28 9.85 -34.14 -4.37
C GLY A 28 9.00 -33.57 -5.51
N GLU A 29 7.93 -32.84 -5.23
CA GLU A 29 7.46 -31.83 -6.19
C GLU A 29 8.47 -30.68 -6.17
N LYS A 30 9.14 -30.42 -7.30
CA LYS A 30 10.03 -29.25 -7.41
C LYS A 30 9.15 -28.01 -7.27
N ASP A 31 9.24 -27.34 -6.13
CA ASP A 31 8.57 -26.07 -5.90
C ASP A 31 9.09 -25.07 -6.95
N HIS A 32 8.24 -24.74 -7.93
CA HIS A 32 8.50 -23.76 -8.99
C HIS A 32 8.47 -22.34 -8.40
N SER A 33 9.35 -22.13 -7.42
CA SER A 33 9.34 -21.02 -6.48
C SER A 33 9.53 -19.66 -7.15
N LYS A 34 10.12 -19.61 -8.36
CA LYS A 34 10.31 -18.36 -9.11
C LYS A 34 9.13 -17.98 -9.99
N LEU A 35 8.27 -18.93 -10.35
CA LEU A 35 7.08 -18.67 -11.13
C LEU A 35 5.98 -18.11 -10.21
N ASP A 36 5.18 -17.16 -10.68
CA ASP A 36 3.98 -16.73 -9.95
C ASP A 36 2.91 -17.84 -9.90
N ARG A 37 1.83 -17.61 -9.14
CA ARG A 37 0.76 -18.61 -8.95
C ARG A 37 0.10 -19.07 -10.27
N GLU A 38 -0.09 -18.18 -11.24
CA GLU A 38 -0.75 -18.49 -12.51
C GLU A 38 0.17 -19.30 -13.42
N LEU A 39 1.43 -18.91 -13.54
CA LEU A 39 2.43 -19.65 -14.32
C LEU A 39 2.70 -21.03 -13.71
N ARG A 40 2.70 -21.17 -12.38
CA ARG A 40 2.74 -22.50 -11.73
C ARG A 40 1.52 -23.35 -12.09
N ALA A 41 0.33 -22.76 -12.19
CA ALA A 41 -0.87 -23.48 -12.59
C ALA A 41 -0.76 -23.96 -14.05
N GLU A 42 -0.24 -23.12 -14.94
CA GLU A 42 -0.02 -23.45 -16.35
C GLU A 42 0.97 -24.61 -16.52
N VAL A 43 2.12 -24.57 -15.84
CA VAL A 43 3.11 -25.67 -15.87
C VAL A 43 2.50 -26.98 -15.33
N ARG A 44 1.67 -26.90 -14.28
CA ARG A 44 0.99 -28.07 -13.70
C ARG A 44 -0.09 -28.67 -14.61
N SER A 45 -0.59 -27.94 -15.60
CA SER A 45 -1.54 -28.48 -16.59
C SER A 45 -0.94 -29.60 -17.45
N GLY A 46 0.41 -29.67 -17.53
CA GLY A 46 1.15 -30.65 -18.30
C GLY A 46 1.28 -30.33 -19.80
N HIS A 47 0.58 -29.32 -20.30
CA HIS A 47 0.68 -28.83 -21.68
C HIS A 47 0.67 -27.30 -21.70
N PRO A 48 1.71 -26.66 -21.14
CA PRO A 48 1.74 -25.21 -21.03
C PRO A 48 1.73 -24.58 -22.42
N SER A 49 0.80 -23.66 -22.62
CA SER A 49 0.73 -22.81 -23.80
C SER A 49 1.78 -21.69 -23.73
N ALA A 50 2.08 -21.04 -24.87
CA ALA A 50 2.97 -19.89 -24.88
C ALA A 50 2.42 -18.78 -23.97
N GLN A 51 3.27 -18.22 -23.11
CA GLN A 51 2.92 -17.22 -22.12
C GLN A 51 3.70 -15.94 -22.36
N ARG A 52 3.04 -14.79 -22.24
CA ARG A 52 3.74 -13.51 -22.13
C ARG A 52 4.09 -13.26 -20.67
N VAL A 53 5.38 -13.16 -20.36
CA VAL A 53 5.91 -13.11 -19.00
C VAL A 53 6.85 -11.93 -18.79
N ILE A 54 6.95 -11.48 -17.54
CA ILE A 54 7.93 -10.51 -17.07
C ILE A 54 8.99 -11.26 -16.26
N ILE A 55 10.23 -11.26 -16.76
CA ILE A 55 11.34 -12.01 -16.19
C ILE A 55 12.28 -11.05 -15.47
N GLN A 56 12.37 -11.18 -14.16
CA GLN A 56 13.28 -10.42 -13.31
C GLN A 56 14.63 -11.13 -13.27
N VAL A 57 15.70 -10.41 -13.58
CA VAL A 57 17.04 -10.97 -13.76
C VAL A 57 18.03 -10.42 -12.76
N ARG A 58 19.03 -11.23 -12.42
CA ARG A 58 20.19 -10.77 -11.66
C ARG A 58 20.96 -9.71 -12.44
N SER A 59 21.57 -8.79 -11.70
CA SER A 59 22.46 -7.77 -12.26
C SER A 59 23.54 -8.43 -13.13
N GLY A 60 23.78 -7.87 -14.31
CA GLY A 60 24.77 -8.39 -15.27
C GLY A 60 24.34 -9.64 -16.06
N ALA A 61 23.22 -10.27 -15.75
CA ALA A 61 22.80 -11.52 -16.41
C ALA A 61 21.80 -11.34 -17.57
N ARG A 62 21.33 -10.11 -17.81
CA ARG A 62 20.31 -9.79 -18.82
C ARG A 62 20.69 -10.28 -20.23
N GLU A 63 21.85 -9.86 -20.75
CA GLU A 63 22.26 -10.22 -22.11
C GLU A 63 22.40 -11.74 -22.30
N ALA A 64 22.77 -12.46 -21.24
CA ALA A 64 22.87 -13.91 -21.29
C ALA A 64 21.49 -14.57 -21.41
N LEU A 65 20.51 -14.08 -20.63
CA LEU A 65 19.12 -14.53 -20.73
C LEU A 65 18.52 -14.21 -22.10
N GLU A 66 18.72 -13.00 -22.61
CA GLU A 66 18.19 -12.59 -23.93
C GLU A 66 18.69 -13.50 -25.05
N ARG A 67 19.99 -13.84 -25.04
CA ARG A 67 20.54 -14.81 -25.99
C ARG A 67 19.93 -16.20 -25.83
N ALA A 68 19.65 -16.64 -24.60
CA ALA A 68 19.03 -17.93 -24.33
C ALA A 68 17.58 -17.99 -24.86
N LEU A 69 16.78 -16.96 -24.57
CA LEU A 69 15.40 -16.82 -25.06
C LEU A 69 15.35 -16.84 -26.60
N VAL A 70 16.16 -15.99 -27.25
CA VAL A 70 16.21 -15.93 -28.72
C VAL A 70 16.69 -17.25 -29.33
N ALA A 71 17.63 -17.94 -28.69
CA ALA A 71 18.10 -19.25 -29.16
C ALA A 71 17.02 -20.33 -29.09
N HIS A 72 16.06 -20.20 -28.18
CA HIS A 72 14.92 -21.09 -28.06
C HIS A 72 13.70 -20.66 -28.90
N GLY A 73 13.80 -19.52 -29.59
CA GLY A 73 12.74 -18.99 -30.45
C GLY A 73 11.73 -18.12 -29.72
N ASP A 74 11.97 -17.77 -28.46
CA ASP A 74 11.15 -16.83 -27.69
C ASP A 74 11.32 -15.40 -28.21
N VAL A 75 10.30 -14.57 -27.98
CA VAL A 75 10.25 -13.19 -28.49
C VAL A 75 10.34 -12.20 -27.35
N ILE A 76 11.41 -11.40 -27.31
CA ILE A 76 11.52 -10.28 -26.37
C ILE A 76 10.61 -9.14 -26.86
N VAL A 77 9.73 -8.68 -25.97
CA VAL A 77 8.71 -7.66 -26.27
C VAL A 77 9.14 -6.29 -25.78
N ALA A 78 9.68 -6.20 -24.57
CA ALA A 78 10.03 -4.94 -23.93
C ALA A 78 11.09 -5.12 -22.84
N GLU A 79 11.80 -4.05 -22.52
CA GLU A 79 12.72 -3.99 -21.38
C GLU A 79 12.13 -3.14 -20.25
N HIS A 80 12.44 -3.52 -19.01
CA HIS A 80 12.09 -2.77 -17.79
C HIS A 80 13.33 -2.60 -16.91
N PRO A 81 14.28 -1.72 -17.30
CA PRO A 81 15.55 -1.56 -16.60
C PRO A 81 15.38 -1.17 -15.13
N SER A 82 14.31 -0.45 -14.81
CA SER A 82 14.01 0.09 -13.49
C SER A 82 13.82 -0.97 -12.41
N ILE A 83 13.28 -2.13 -12.79
CA ILE A 83 13.05 -3.28 -11.91
C ILE A 83 13.98 -4.45 -12.26
N GLY A 84 14.96 -4.24 -13.15
CA GLY A 84 15.88 -5.29 -13.56
C GLY A 84 15.16 -6.42 -14.29
N ALA A 85 14.21 -6.11 -15.17
CA ALA A 85 13.40 -7.12 -15.85
C ALA A 85 13.30 -6.89 -17.36
N LEU A 86 12.73 -7.87 -18.07
CA LEU A 86 12.30 -7.81 -19.46
C LEU A 86 10.97 -8.56 -19.63
N THR A 87 10.16 -8.16 -20.61
CA THR A 87 8.97 -8.92 -21.03
C THR A 87 9.29 -9.73 -22.26
N ALA A 88 8.88 -11.00 -22.26
CA ALA A 88 9.02 -11.89 -23.41
C ALA A 88 7.76 -12.76 -23.60
N GLU A 89 7.45 -13.11 -24.84
CA GLU A 89 6.58 -14.24 -25.16
C GLU A 89 7.44 -15.50 -25.18
N VAL A 90 7.14 -16.41 -24.25
CA VAL A 90 7.94 -17.60 -23.94
C VAL A 90 7.11 -18.84 -24.21
N HIS A 91 7.70 -19.85 -24.83
CA HIS A 91 7.02 -21.14 -25.02
C HIS A 91 6.74 -21.81 -23.67
N GLY A 92 5.64 -22.55 -23.57
CA GLY A 92 5.21 -23.10 -22.28
C GLY A 92 6.23 -24.05 -21.67
N GLU A 93 6.93 -24.82 -22.49
CA GLU A 93 8.01 -25.73 -22.08
C GLU A 93 9.20 -25.02 -21.41
N ASP A 94 9.40 -23.73 -21.69
CA ASP A 94 10.54 -22.95 -21.21
C ASP A 94 10.32 -22.34 -19.84
N LEU A 95 9.07 -22.26 -19.37
CA LEU A 95 8.75 -21.79 -18.01
C LEU A 95 9.50 -22.59 -16.93
N ALA A 96 9.59 -23.91 -17.11
CA ALA A 96 10.32 -24.78 -16.19
C ALA A 96 11.85 -24.63 -16.31
N ALA A 97 12.36 -24.15 -17.44
CA ALA A 97 13.78 -23.82 -17.62
C ALA A 97 14.11 -22.49 -16.93
N LEU A 98 13.29 -21.46 -17.13
CA LEU A 98 13.43 -20.15 -16.47
C LEU A 98 13.40 -20.27 -14.95
N ASP A 99 12.51 -21.08 -14.40
CA ASP A 99 12.46 -21.36 -12.95
C ASP A 99 13.78 -21.93 -12.41
N ARG A 100 14.50 -22.73 -13.20
CA ARG A 100 15.78 -23.35 -12.81
C ARG A 100 17.00 -22.50 -13.11
N ASP A 101 16.87 -21.44 -13.92
CA ASP A 101 17.99 -20.60 -14.31
C ASP A 101 18.51 -19.79 -13.11
N PRO A 102 19.77 -19.95 -12.67
CA PRO A 102 20.33 -19.21 -11.54
C PRO A 102 20.35 -17.68 -11.76
N ASN A 103 20.28 -17.21 -13.00
CA ASN A 103 20.25 -15.80 -13.37
C ASN A 103 18.86 -15.17 -13.26
N VAL A 104 17.81 -15.99 -13.22
CA VAL A 104 16.43 -15.55 -13.05
C VAL A 104 16.11 -15.46 -11.56
N LEU A 105 15.53 -14.33 -11.16
CA LEU A 105 15.07 -14.06 -9.79
C LEU A 105 13.59 -14.44 -9.62
N ALA A 106 12.75 -14.04 -10.57
CA ALA A 106 11.32 -14.31 -10.58
C ALA A 106 10.78 -14.22 -12.02
N VAL A 107 9.69 -14.93 -12.28
CA VAL A 107 8.95 -14.93 -13.54
C VAL A 107 7.48 -14.73 -13.21
N SER A 108 6.93 -13.63 -13.70
CA SER A 108 5.56 -13.21 -13.46
C SER A 108 4.79 -13.22 -14.77
N CYS A 109 3.49 -13.52 -14.76
CA CYS A 109 2.65 -13.34 -15.93
C CYS A 109 2.57 -11.84 -16.27
N ASP A 110 2.57 -11.50 -17.55
CA ASP A 110 2.26 -10.12 -17.98
C ASP A 110 0.74 -9.91 -17.93
N ALA A 111 0.25 -9.79 -16.69
CA ALA A 111 -1.15 -9.82 -16.35
C ALA A 111 -1.97 -8.76 -17.10
N ASP A 112 -3.21 -9.12 -17.43
CA ASP A 112 -4.19 -8.15 -17.90
C ASP A 112 -4.59 -7.24 -16.72
N VAL A 113 -4.33 -5.95 -16.87
CA VAL A 113 -4.82 -4.91 -15.95
C VAL A 113 -6.13 -4.33 -16.46
N THR A 114 -7.05 -4.06 -15.54
CA THR A 114 -8.35 -3.47 -15.87
C THR A 114 -8.66 -2.27 -15.00
N VAL A 115 -9.52 -1.37 -15.50
CA VAL A 115 -10.09 -0.30 -14.66
C VAL A 115 -10.76 -0.87 -13.41
N THR A 116 -10.70 -0.13 -12.32
CA THR A 116 -11.34 -0.54 -11.06
C THR A 116 -12.61 0.27 -10.83
N SER A 117 -13.64 0.05 -11.65
CA SER A 117 -14.98 0.66 -11.49
C SER A 117 -16.05 -0.37 -11.16
N ASP A 118 -17.08 0.03 -10.41
CA ASP A 118 -18.28 -0.77 -10.20
C ASP A 118 -19.42 -0.20 -11.06
N PHE A 119 -19.78 -0.94 -12.11
CA PHE A 119 -20.92 -0.62 -12.98
C PHE A 119 -22.23 -1.24 -12.47
N GLY A 120 -22.16 -2.05 -11.41
CA GLY A 120 -23.29 -2.75 -10.79
C GLY A 120 -24.17 -1.86 -9.91
N TYR A 121 -23.61 -0.80 -9.31
CA TYR A 121 -24.35 0.11 -8.42
C TYR A 121 -25.58 0.76 -9.07
N GLN A 122 -25.54 1.08 -10.38
CA GLN A 122 -26.74 1.54 -11.11
C GLN A 122 -27.64 0.39 -11.61
N GLN A 123 -27.13 -0.84 -11.70
CA GLN A 123 -27.90 -2.02 -12.12
C GLN A 123 -28.70 -2.68 -11.00
N VAL A 124 -28.57 -2.25 -9.75
CA VAL A 124 -29.46 -2.67 -8.65
C VAL A 124 -30.86 -2.04 -8.76
N ASN A 125 -31.35 -1.85 -9.99
CA ASN A 125 -32.77 -1.79 -10.33
C ASN A 125 -33.17 -3.15 -10.92
N GLY A 126 -33.19 -4.17 -10.06
CA GLY A 126 -33.87 -5.44 -10.33
C GLY A 126 -32.96 -6.64 -10.59
N ARG A 127 -32.59 -7.35 -9.51
CA ARG A 127 -32.67 -8.82 -9.34
C ARG A 127 -31.86 -9.24 -8.11
N GLY A 128 -32.53 -9.86 -7.13
CA GLY A 128 -31.88 -10.63 -6.06
C GLY A 128 -31.73 -9.93 -4.72
N GLN A 129 -32.84 -9.52 -4.11
CA GLN A 129 -32.89 -9.02 -2.74
C GLN A 129 -32.64 -10.16 -1.72
N GLY A 130 -31.47 -10.16 -1.10
CA GLY A 130 -31.25 -10.80 0.21
C GLY A 130 -31.88 -9.95 1.31
N LYS A 131 -32.62 -10.58 2.23
CA LYS A 131 -33.39 -9.93 3.30
C LYS A 131 -32.49 -9.11 4.24
N GLY A 132 -32.62 -7.78 4.24
CA GLY A 132 -32.17 -6.95 5.36
C GLY A 132 -31.74 -5.52 5.04
N GLY A 133 -31.06 -5.29 3.91
CA GLY A 133 -30.56 -3.96 3.54
C GLY A 133 -31.45 -3.29 2.50
N LYS A 134 -32.07 -2.15 2.83
CA LYS A 134 -32.68 -1.28 1.83
C LYS A 134 -31.56 -0.57 1.06
N SER A 135 -31.05 -1.14 -0.04
CA SER A 135 -30.23 -0.36 -0.96
C SER A 135 -31.12 0.68 -1.63
N ARG A 136 -30.99 1.94 -1.22
CA ARG A 136 -31.57 3.07 -1.96
C ARG A 136 -30.93 3.08 -3.34
N PRO A 137 -31.68 3.38 -4.42
CA PRO A 137 -31.04 3.74 -5.67
C PRO A 137 -30.09 4.91 -5.38
N ALA A 138 -28.84 4.74 -5.80
CA ALA A 138 -27.82 5.77 -5.86
C ALA A 138 -28.43 7.12 -6.25
N VAL A 139 -28.50 8.07 -5.32
CA VAL A 139 -28.75 9.45 -5.70
C VAL A 139 -27.40 9.96 -6.19
N PRO A 140 -27.26 10.40 -7.46
CA PRO A 140 -26.01 10.98 -7.90
C PRO A 140 -25.62 12.09 -6.93
N THR A 141 -24.43 11.98 -6.34
CA THR A 141 -23.94 12.95 -5.37
C THR A 141 -23.83 14.30 -6.07
N ALA A 142 -24.61 15.29 -5.61
CA ALA A 142 -24.52 16.65 -6.11
C ALA A 142 -23.10 17.17 -5.78
N PRO A 143 -22.29 17.67 -6.74
CA PRO A 143 -20.82 17.69 -6.51
C PRO A 143 -20.27 18.88 -5.71
N ASP A 144 -21.11 19.85 -5.34
CA ASP A 144 -20.89 20.71 -4.19
C ASP A 144 -20.77 19.89 -2.89
N VAL A 145 -21.57 18.83 -2.76
CA VAL A 145 -21.51 17.91 -1.62
C VAL A 145 -20.12 17.27 -1.52
N LEU A 146 -19.53 16.78 -2.61
CA LEU A 146 -18.20 16.14 -2.53
C LEU A 146 -17.12 17.09 -1.97
N ARG A 147 -17.06 18.32 -2.48
CA ARG A 147 -16.08 19.31 -2.02
C ARG A 147 -16.39 19.77 -0.59
N GLU A 148 -17.67 19.92 -0.26
CA GLU A 148 -18.11 20.32 1.08
C GLU A 148 -17.84 19.22 2.11
N THR A 149 -18.14 17.94 1.81
CA THR A 149 -17.85 16.76 2.64
C THR A 149 -16.37 16.69 3.01
N LEU A 150 -15.48 17.00 2.07
CA LEU A 150 -14.02 17.00 2.30
C LEU A 150 -13.51 18.29 2.97
N GLY A 151 -14.30 19.36 2.94
CA GLY A 151 -13.94 20.67 3.48
C GLY A 151 -12.90 21.46 2.65
N VAL A 152 -12.66 21.07 1.39
CA VAL A 152 -11.58 21.64 0.56
C VAL A 152 -11.79 23.11 0.21
N ASP A 153 -13.03 23.60 0.22
CA ASP A 153 -13.34 25.02 -0.01
C ASP A 153 -13.10 25.92 1.21
N GLN A 154 -12.79 25.36 2.38
CA GLN A 154 -12.51 26.14 3.60
C GLN A 154 -11.07 26.71 3.62
N LYS A 155 -10.22 26.27 2.70
CA LYS A 155 -8.83 26.73 2.54
C LYS A 155 -8.59 27.14 1.09
N PRO A 156 -7.56 27.97 0.82
CA PRO A 156 -7.32 28.50 -0.52
C PRO A 156 -6.50 27.56 -1.43
N TYR A 157 -6.26 26.32 -1.00
CA TYR A 157 -5.46 25.34 -1.75
C TYR A 157 -6.31 24.69 -2.83
N ALA A 158 -5.71 24.45 -4.00
CA ALA A 158 -6.37 23.94 -5.19
C ALA A 158 -5.39 23.14 -6.08
N GLY A 159 -4.34 22.56 -5.49
CA GLY A 159 -3.26 21.83 -6.14
C GLY A 159 -2.30 22.68 -6.97
N ALA A 160 -2.15 23.96 -6.67
CA ALA A 160 -1.29 24.83 -7.47
C ALA A 160 0.18 24.41 -7.43
N GLY A 161 0.82 24.39 -8.61
CA GLY A 161 2.22 23.99 -8.75
C GLY A 161 2.43 22.47 -8.73
N ILE A 162 1.42 21.69 -8.32
CA ILE A 162 1.51 20.23 -8.24
C ILE A 162 1.31 19.62 -9.63
N GLY A 163 2.20 18.70 -10.02
CA GLY A 163 2.04 17.89 -11.23
C GLY A 163 1.55 16.49 -10.91
N ILE A 164 0.53 16.03 -11.63
CA ILE A 164 -0.15 14.75 -11.41
C ILE A 164 -0.12 13.93 -12.70
N SER A 165 0.40 12.71 -12.61
CA SER A 165 0.35 11.73 -13.70
C SER A 165 -0.83 10.80 -13.52
N ILE A 166 -1.67 10.66 -14.55
CA ILE A 166 -2.82 9.77 -14.56
C ILE A 166 -2.53 8.64 -15.54
N LEU A 167 -2.32 7.44 -15.00
CA LEU A 167 -2.07 6.22 -15.78
C LEU A 167 -3.40 5.46 -15.90
N ASP A 168 -4.09 5.62 -17.03
CA ASP A 168 -5.47 5.15 -17.23
C ASP A 168 -5.79 4.90 -18.72
N SER A 169 -7.05 4.96 -19.14
CA SER A 169 -7.50 4.80 -20.53
C SER A 169 -7.25 6.00 -21.44
N GLY A 170 -6.77 7.11 -20.88
CA GLY A 170 -6.53 8.35 -21.59
C GLY A 170 -7.25 9.52 -20.92
N ILE A 171 -7.16 10.70 -21.52
CA ILE A 171 -7.83 11.91 -21.05
C ILE A 171 -8.39 12.61 -22.29
N PHE A 172 -9.71 12.70 -22.39
CA PHE A 172 -10.37 13.44 -23.46
C PHE A 172 -10.27 14.95 -23.17
N PRO A 173 -9.87 15.77 -24.15
CA PRO A 173 -9.69 17.22 -23.97
C PRO A 173 -11.05 17.93 -23.90
N VAL A 174 -11.70 17.83 -22.75
CA VAL A 174 -12.89 18.62 -22.39
C VAL A 174 -12.48 20.04 -22.00
N ARG A 175 -13.42 20.99 -22.14
CA ARG A 175 -13.16 22.40 -21.81
C ARG A 175 -12.73 22.60 -20.36
N ASP A 176 -13.19 21.76 -19.44
CA ASP A 176 -12.82 21.88 -18.03
C ASP A 176 -11.36 21.50 -17.73
N LEU A 177 -10.69 20.79 -18.65
CA LEU A 177 -9.31 20.32 -18.51
C LEU A 177 -8.34 21.02 -19.47
N ASP A 178 -8.82 21.95 -20.31
CA ASP A 178 -8.03 22.66 -21.33
C ASP A 178 -6.76 23.32 -20.77
N THR A 179 -6.84 23.83 -19.53
CA THR A 179 -5.71 24.52 -18.89
C THR A 179 -4.90 23.62 -17.97
N GLN A 180 -5.43 22.45 -17.61
CA GLN A 180 -4.85 21.55 -16.64
C GLN A 180 -3.97 20.52 -17.35
N LEU A 181 -4.40 20.00 -18.50
CA LEU A 181 -3.66 18.98 -19.25
C LEU A 181 -2.42 19.58 -19.92
N ARG A 182 -1.23 19.16 -19.48
CA ARG A 182 0.07 19.68 -19.93
C ARG A 182 0.87 18.74 -20.82
N GLY A 183 0.52 17.45 -20.86
CA GLY A 183 1.17 16.47 -21.72
C GLY A 183 0.39 15.17 -21.79
N PHE A 184 0.58 14.42 -22.88
CA PHE A 184 -0.11 13.16 -23.12
C PHE A 184 0.77 12.17 -23.90
N TRP A 185 0.83 10.93 -23.40
CA TRP A 185 1.57 9.82 -24.00
C TRP A 185 0.72 8.56 -24.05
N ASP A 186 0.90 7.76 -25.09
CA ASP A 186 0.15 6.54 -25.31
C ASP A 186 1.05 5.30 -25.28
N PHE A 187 1.01 4.59 -24.16
CA PHE A 187 1.76 3.37 -23.89
C PHE A 187 1.14 2.12 -24.49
N THR A 188 -0.13 2.16 -24.89
CA THR A 188 -0.75 1.10 -25.72
C THR A 188 -0.19 1.10 -27.15
N ARG A 189 0.49 2.17 -27.54
CA ARG A 189 1.24 2.32 -28.80
C ARG A 189 2.71 2.69 -28.56
N ASN A 190 3.37 1.99 -27.65
CA ASN A 190 4.82 2.11 -27.37
C ASN A 190 5.29 3.43 -26.74
N GLY A 191 4.40 4.15 -26.05
CA GLY A 191 4.77 5.33 -25.24
C GLY A 191 4.94 6.60 -26.07
N ILE A 192 4.29 6.69 -27.22
CA ILE A 192 4.45 7.83 -28.13
C ILE A 192 3.72 9.07 -27.59
N PRO A 193 4.34 10.27 -27.65
CA PRO A 193 3.61 11.53 -27.47
C PRO A 193 2.45 11.59 -28.47
N SER A 194 1.26 11.93 -28.00
CA SER A 194 0.05 11.93 -28.83
C SER A 194 -0.85 13.13 -28.50
N PHE A 195 -1.72 13.49 -29.43
CA PHE A 195 -2.87 14.33 -29.07
C PHE A 195 -3.71 13.61 -28.01
N PRO A 196 -4.24 14.33 -27.02
CA PRO A 196 -5.00 13.71 -25.95
C PRO A 196 -6.33 13.15 -26.46
N TYR A 197 -6.65 11.94 -26.02
CA TYR A 197 -7.92 11.28 -26.28
C TYR A 197 -8.20 10.24 -25.20
N ASP A 198 -9.45 9.80 -25.13
CA ASP A 198 -9.89 8.69 -24.30
C ASP A 198 -11.02 7.97 -25.04
N ASP A 199 -10.74 6.73 -25.45
CA ASP A 199 -11.65 5.89 -26.24
C ASP A 199 -12.40 4.87 -25.38
N TYR A 200 -12.05 4.75 -24.09
CA TYR A 200 -12.81 3.98 -23.11
C TYR A 200 -13.71 4.88 -22.24
N GLY A 201 -13.16 5.97 -21.68
CA GLY A 201 -13.91 7.05 -21.00
C GLY A 201 -13.64 7.18 -19.50
N HIS A 202 -12.96 6.21 -18.88
CA HIS A 202 -12.71 6.18 -17.44
C HIS A 202 -11.66 7.21 -17.00
N GLY A 203 -10.53 7.29 -17.72
CA GLY A 203 -9.46 8.22 -17.36
C GLY A 203 -9.87 9.69 -17.45
N THR A 204 -10.81 10.04 -18.33
CA THR A 204 -11.41 11.39 -18.37
C THR A 204 -12.20 11.70 -17.09
N HIS A 205 -12.96 10.74 -16.57
CA HIS A 205 -13.72 10.90 -15.34
C HIS A 205 -12.81 11.03 -14.12
N VAL A 206 -11.76 10.20 -14.05
CA VAL A 206 -10.70 10.30 -13.03
C VAL A 206 -10.01 11.68 -13.09
N ALA A 207 -9.64 12.15 -14.27
CA ALA A 207 -9.00 13.45 -14.46
C ALA A 207 -9.91 14.61 -14.05
N GLY A 208 -11.21 14.53 -14.34
CA GLY A 208 -12.21 15.50 -13.92
C GLY A 208 -12.34 15.57 -12.39
N LEU A 209 -12.42 14.43 -11.70
CA LEU A 209 -12.50 14.40 -10.23
C LEU A 209 -11.28 15.05 -9.59
N ILE A 210 -10.11 14.88 -10.18
CA ILE A 210 -8.87 15.48 -9.68
C ILE A 210 -8.83 16.98 -9.96
N ALA A 211 -9.00 17.42 -11.21
CA ALA A 211 -8.65 18.79 -11.59
C ALA A 211 -9.61 19.49 -12.56
N SER A 212 -10.86 19.05 -12.68
CA SER A 212 -11.86 19.80 -13.46
C SER A 212 -11.93 21.26 -13.00
N SER A 213 -11.75 22.23 -13.90
CA SER A 213 -11.90 23.65 -13.56
C SER A 213 -13.35 24.03 -13.21
N GLY A 214 -14.33 23.20 -13.61
CA GLY A 214 -15.76 23.44 -13.43
C GLY A 214 -16.35 24.50 -14.35
N VAL A 215 -15.62 25.00 -15.35
CA VAL A 215 -16.10 26.07 -16.25
C VAL A 215 -17.37 25.67 -17.02
N GLN A 216 -17.47 24.43 -17.50
CA GLN A 216 -18.63 23.91 -18.22
C GLN A 216 -19.86 23.77 -17.32
N SER A 217 -19.62 23.45 -16.05
CA SER A 217 -20.66 23.24 -15.04
C SER A 217 -20.96 24.50 -14.21
N LYS A 218 -20.31 25.63 -14.50
CA LYS A 218 -20.35 26.86 -13.68
C LYS A 218 -19.93 26.64 -12.22
N GLY A 219 -18.95 25.76 -12.01
CA GLY A 219 -18.35 25.42 -10.73
C GLY A 219 -19.00 24.24 -10.03
N VAL A 220 -20.14 23.74 -10.52
CA VAL A 220 -20.90 22.66 -9.86
C VAL A 220 -20.09 21.36 -9.84
N TYR A 221 -19.35 21.05 -10.90
CA TYR A 221 -18.58 19.80 -11.06
C TYR A 221 -17.06 20.06 -11.03
N GLN A 222 -16.63 21.03 -10.24
CA GLN A 222 -15.21 21.34 -10.08
C GLN A 222 -14.50 20.17 -9.38
N GLY A 223 -13.34 19.77 -9.89
CA GLY A 223 -12.51 18.73 -9.29
C GLY A 223 -11.90 19.21 -7.97
N ILE A 224 -11.29 18.32 -7.21
CA ILE A 224 -10.74 18.63 -5.88
C ILE A 224 -9.62 19.68 -5.96
N ALA A 225 -8.67 19.48 -6.87
CA ALA A 225 -7.47 20.28 -7.07
C ALA A 225 -7.45 20.96 -8.47
N PRO A 226 -8.34 21.94 -8.74
CA PRO A 226 -8.58 22.49 -10.08
C PRO A 226 -7.41 23.29 -10.68
N ARG A 227 -6.36 23.58 -9.92
CA ARG A 227 -5.13 24.26 -10.38
C ARG A 227 -3.93 23.31 -10.52
N ALA A 228 -4.13 22.01 -10.33
CA ALA A 228 -3.10 21.01 -10.61
C ALA A 228 -2.80 20.89 -12.12
N ARG A 229 -1.56 20.51 -12.44
CA ARG A 229 -1.13 20.21 -13.80
C ARG A 229 -1.25 18.71 -14.04
N LEU A 230 -2.04 18.30 -15.04
CA LEU A 230 -2.24 16.90 -15.38
C LEU A 230 -1.33 16.46 -16.53
N PHE A 231 -0.85 15.22 -16.44
CA PHE A 231 -0.13 14.51 -17.50
C PHE A 231 -0.82 13.17 -17.72
N GLY A 232 -1.34 12.95 -18.92
CA GLY A 232 -2.06 11.73 -19.27
C GLY A 232 -1.12 10.65 -19.81
N PHE A 233 -1.22 9.45 -19.25
CA PHE A 233 -0.48 8.28 -19.69
C PHE A 233 -1.48 7.17 -20.00
N LYS A 234 -1.82 7.02 -21.29
CA LYS A 234 -2.75 5.97 -21.71
C LYS A 234 -2.06 4.61 -21.66
N VAL A 235 -2.50 3.76 -20.74
CA VAL A 235 -2.01 2.38 -20.54
C VAL A 235 -3.11 1.34 -20.71
N LEU A 236 -4.38 1.76 -20.78
CA LEU A 236 -5.52 0.90 -21.07
C LEU A 236 -6.07 1.19 -22.46
N ASP A 237 -6.51 0.16 -23.16
CA ASP A 237 -7.08 0.21 -24.50
C ASP A 237 -8.53 0.75 -24.50
N ARG A 238 -9.15 0.74 -25.68
CA ARG A 238 -10.54 1.21 -25.87
C ARG A 238 -11.60 0.41 -25.10
N ASN A 239 -11.24 -0.74 -24.53
CA ASN A 239 -12.12 -1.62 -23.79
C ASN A 239 -11.81 -1.58 -22.27
N GLY A 240 -10.84 -0.75 -21.85
CA GLY A 240 -10.45 -0.64 -20.44
C GLY A 240 -9.47 -1.73 -19.98
N HIS A 241 -8.79 -2.40 -20.92
CA HIS A 241 -7.80 -3.44 -20.64
C HIS A 241 -6.38 -2.99 -21.03
N GLY A 242 -5.38 -3.37 -20.26
CA GLY A 242 -3.97 -3.13 -20.59
C GLY A 242 -3.09 -4.27 -20.08
N ARG A 243 -1.77 -4.11 -20.25
CA ARG A 243 -0.78 -5.06 -19.74
C ARG A 243 0.02 -4.46 -18.59
N THR A 244 0.37 -5.27 -17.60
CA THR A 244 1.27 -4.87 -16.51
C THR A 244 2.57 -4.26 -17.05
N SER A 245 3.14 -4.84 -18.11
CA SER A 245 4.33 -4.31 -18.79
C SER A 245 4.15 -2.89 -19.35
N ASP A 246 2.96 -2.53 -19.84
CA ASP A 246 2.69 -1.19 -20.37
C ASP A 246 2.60 -0.16 -19.24
N VAL A 247 2.01 -0.55 -18.10
CA VAL A 247 1.95 0.29 -16.89
C VAL A 247 3.36 0.51 -16.32
N ILE A 248 4.19 -0.53 -16.26
CA ILE A 248 5.59 -0.41 -15.79
C ILE A 248 6.39 0.54 -16.68
N ARG A 249 6.27 0.43 -18.01
CA ARG A 249 6.93 1.38 -18.93
C ARG A 249 6.47 2.82 -18.72
N ALA A 250 5.19 3.04 -18.43
CA ALA A 250 4.67 4.38 -18.13
C ALA A 250 5.22 4.92 -16.79
N LEU A 251 5.28 4.09 -15.75
CA LEU A 251 5.89 4.45 -14.46
C LEU A 251 7.36 4.80 -14.62
N ASP A 252 8.11 4.02 -15.40
CA ASP A 252 9.52 4.27 -15.70
C ASP A 252 9.72 5.62 -16.39
N PHE A 253 8.88 5.91 -17.38
CA PHE A 253 8.91 7.20 -18.07
C PHE A 253 8.60 8.35 -17.10
N VAL A 254 7.56 8.21 -16.28
CA VAL A 254 7.18 9.24 -15.30
C VAL A 254 8.34 9.52 -14.34
N VAL A 255 8.91 8.49 -13.72
CA VAL A 255 10.00 8.63 -12.75
C VAL A 255 11.24 9.27 -13.38
N ALA A 256 11.60 8.83 -14.60
CA ALA A 256 12.74 9.37 -15.34
C ALA A 256 12.55 10.86 -15.71
N ASN A 257 11.31 11.29 -15.99
CA ASN A 257 11.01 12.65 -16.47
C ASN A 257 10.42 13.56 -15.38
N ARG A 258 10.25 13.09 -14.14
CA ARG A 258 9.50 13.81 -13.10
C ARG A 258 10.00 15.21 -12.82
N HIS A 259 11.32 15.44 -12.82
CA HIS A 259 11.88 16.78 -12.57
C HIS A 259 11.59 17.75 -13.71
N PHE A 260 11.68 17.27 -14.95
CA PHE A 260 11.42 18.07 -16.14
C PHE A 260 9.93 18.42 -16.28
N LEU A 261 9.06 17.43 -16.02
CA LEU A 261 7.61 17.62 -16.07
C LEU A 261 7.05 18.26 -14.79
N GLY A 262 7.83 18.28 -13.70
CA GLY A 262 7.41 18.70 -12.37
C GLY A 262 6.28 17.81 -11.85
N ILE A 263 6.45 16.48 -11.90
CA ILE A 263 5.49 15.49 -11.42
C ILE A 263 5.77 15.17 -9.95
N ASP A 264 4.74 15.29 -9.13
CA ASP A 264 4.75 15.04 -7.69
C ASP A 264 3.91 13.81 -7.32
N VAL A 265 2.86 13.53 -8.09
CA VAL A 265 1.85 12.50 -7.79
C VAL A 265 1.58 11.60 -8.99
N ILE A 266 1.36 10.32 -8.76
CA ILE A 266 0.87 9.33 -9.72
C ILE A 266 -0.46 8.77 -9.20
N ASN A 267 -1.48 8.73 -10.05
CA ASN A 267 -2.74 8.04 -9.80
C ASN A 267 -2.84 6.77 -10.66
N LEU A 268 -3.10 5.63 -10.02
CA LEU A 268 -3.35 4.33 -10.66
C LEU A 268 -4.74 3.82 -10.26
N SER A 269 -5.71 4.02 -11.15
CA SER A 269 -7.10 3.59 -10.97
C SER A 269 -7.38 2.27 -11.73
N LEU A 270 -6.44 1.34 -11.63
CA LEU A 270 -6.40 0.07 -12.33
C LEU A 270 -5.69 -0.99 -11.48
N GLY A 271 -5.86 -2.25 -11.85
CA GLY A 271 -5.12 -3.33 -11.20
C GLY A 271 -5.39 -4.70 -11.79
N HIS A 272 -4.74 -5.70 -11.19
CA HIS A 272 -4.95 -7.12 -11.45
C HIS A 272 -4.98 -7.91 -10.12
N PRO A 273 -5.49 -9.15 -10.08
CA PRO A 273 -5.40 -9.99 -8.88
C PRO A 273 -3.95 -10.19 -8.45
N ILE A 274 -3.70 -10.30 -7.14
CA ILE A 274 -2.36 -10.61 -6.63
C ILE A 274 -2.04 -12.07 -6.96
N PHE A 275 -0.92 -12.34 -7.63
CA PHE A 275 -0.48 -13.69 -8.01
C PHE A 275 0.78 -14.16 -7.26
N GLU A 276 1.47 -13.25 -6.60
CA GLU A 276 2.73 -13.46 -5.90
C GLU A 276 2.90 -12.43 -4.77
N SER A 277 4.00 -12.53 -4.03
CA SER A 277 4.32 -11.55 -2.98
C SER A 277 4.54 -10.16 -3.58
N ALA A 278 4.16 -9.11 -2.85
CA ALA A 278 4.49 -7.73 -3.19
C ALA A 278 6.00 -7.50 -3.44
N ALA A 279 6.87 -8.30 -2.80
CA ALA A 279 8.31 -8.21 -2.98
C ALA A 279 8.77 -8.64 -4.39
N THR A 280 8.00 -9.51 -5.05
CA THR A 280 8.32 -10.05 -6.38
C THR A 280 7.34 -9.60 -7.46
N ASP A 281 6.15 -9.10 -7.13
CA ASP A 281 5.21 -8.53 -8.10
C ASP A 281 5.86 -7.36 -8.88
N PRO A 282 5.98 -7.45 -10.21
CA PRO A 282 6.71 -6.47 -11.00
C PRO A 282 6.03 -5.09 -11.03
N LEU A 283 4.69 -5.02 -10.94
CA LEU A 283 3.96 -3.76 -10.86
C LEU A 283 4.18 -3.08 -9.51
N VAL A 284 4.10 -3.86 -8.42
CA VAL A 284 4.38 -3.35 -7.06
C VAL A 284 5.81 -2.86 -6.97
N ARG A 285 6.80 -3.60 -7.50
CA ARG A 285 8.21 -3.15 -7.51
C ARG A 285 8.41 -1.83 -8.27
N ALA A 286 7.68 -1.62 -9.38
CA ALA A 286 7.71 -0.36 -10.10
C ALA A 286 7.09 0.79 -9.29
N VAL A 287 5.98 0.53 -8.60
CA VAL A 287 5.34 1.49 -7.67
C VAL A 287 6.27 1.85 -6.52
N GLU A 288 6.88 0.87 -5.85
CA GLU A 288 7.84 1.08 -4.76
C GLU A 288 9.06 1.88 -5.22
N ARG A 289 9.49 1.71 -6.47
CA ARG A 289 10.56 2.53 -7.07
C ARG A 289 10.11 3.97 -7.29
N ALA A 290 8.89 4.20 -7.77
CA ALA A 290 8.35 5.56 -7.92
C ALA A 290 8.24 6.28 -6.57
N VAL A 291 7.78 5.59 -5.53
CA VAL A 291 7.73 6.13 -4.16
C VAL A 291 9.12 6.49 -3.64
N ARG A 292 10.10 5.59 -3.78
CA ARG A 292 11.50 5.88 -3.40
C ARG A 292 12.12 7.04 -4.18
N ALA A 293 11.68 7.28 -5.41
CA ALA A 293 12.09 8.46 -6.20
C ALA A 293 11.48 9.78 -5.70
N GLY A 294 10.65 9.74 -4.65
CA GLY A 294 9.97 10.87 -4.03
C GLY A 294 8.64 11.22 -4.67
N VAL A 295 8.08 10.36 -5.52
CA VAL A 295 6.75 10.56 -6.13
C VAL A 295 5.70 9.93 -5.25
N VAL A 296 4.63 10.65 -4.94
CA VAL A 296 3.50 10.09 -4.21
C VAL A 296 2.70 9.20 -5.16
N VAL A 297 2.43 7.95 -4.80
CA VAL A 297 1.62 7.04 -5.61
C VAL A 297 0.32 6.71 -4.89
N VAL A 298 -0.81 7.02 -5.52
CA VAL A 298 -2.16 6.74 -5.04
C VAL A 298 -2.77 5.64 -5.90
N VAL A 299 -3.27 4.58 -5.26
CA VAL A 299 -3.73 3.37 -5.94
C VAL A 299 -5.12 2.95 -5.45
N ALA A 300 -5.98 2.51 -6.36
CA ALA A 300 -7.25 1.88 -6.02
C ALA A 300 -7.02 0.46 -5.45
N VAL A 301 -7.85 0.00 -4.51
CA VAL A 301 -7.67 -1.33 -3.88
C VAL A 301 -8.43 -2.47 -4.53
N GLY A 302 -9.39 -2.20 -5.41
CA GLY A 302 -10.26 -3.22 -6.01
C GLY A 302 -11.72 -3.03 -5.65
N ASN A 303 -12.61 -3.67 -6.43
CA ASN A 303 -14.07 -3.62 -6.22
C ASN A 303 -14.67 -5.01 -5.96
N VAL A 304 -14.00 -5.83 -5.16
CA VAL A 304 -14.46 -7.20 -4.82
C VAL A 304 -14.81 -7.34 -3.33
N GLY A 305 -15.32 -6.26 -2.73
CA GLY A 305 -15.72 -6.20 -1.33
C GLY A 305 -16.94 -7.04 -0.95
N SER A 306 -17.79 -7.36 -1.92
CA SER A 306 -18.88 -8.33 -1.72
C SER A 306 -19.04 -9.24 -2.93
N ASP A 307 -19.54 -10.43 -2.69
CA ASP A 307 -19.97 -11.33 -3.76
C ASP A 307 -21.26 -10.82 -4.43
N LYS A 308 -21.64 -11.48 -5.53
CA LYS A 308 -22.88 -11.21 -6.27
C LYS A 308 -24.17 -11.37 -5.46
N ASN A 309 -24.12 -12.00 -4.29
CA ASN A 309 -25.25 -12.19 -3.39
C ASN A 309 -25.27 -11.15 -2.27
N GLY A 310 -24.29 -10.22 -2.23
CA GLY A 310 -24.14 -9.20 -1.21
C GLY A 310 -23.45 -9.70 0.07
N ASN A 311 -22.81 -10.87 0.04
CA ASN A 311 -22.00 -11.32 1.18
C ASN A 311 -20.66 -10.59 1.18
N GLU A 312 -20.29 -9.98 2.29
CA GLU A 312 -19.01 -9.31 2.45
C GLU A 312 -17.84 -10.30 2.38
N GLY A 313 -16.74 -9.88 1.75
CA GLY A 313 -15.53 -10.66 1.59
C GLY A 313 -14.28 -9.89 2.01
N TYR A 314 -13.36 -10.60 2.67
CA TYR A 314 -12.00 -10.14 3.02
C TYR A 314 -10.98 -10.77 2.08
N GLY A 315 -9.78 -10.18 1.98
CA GLY A 315 -8.74 -10.66 1.07
C GLY A 315 -8.88 -10.19 -0.38
N GLY A 316 -9.68 -9.14 -0.61
CA GLY A 316 -10.04 -8.65 -1.94
C GLY A 316 -9.09 -7.62 -2.54
N ILE A 317 -7.99 -7.30 -1.86
CA ILE A 317 -7.01 -6.31 -2.33
C ILE A 317 -6.34 -6.81 -3.62
N THR A 318 -6.22 -5.90 -4.59
CA THR A 318 -5.58 -6.15 -5.90
C THR A 318 -4.17 -5.55 -5.95
N SER A 319 -3.38 -5.95 -6.94
CA SER A 319 -2.11 -5.28 -7.27
C SER A 319 -2.39 -4.08 -8.18
N PRO A 320 -1.81 -2.89 -7.93
CA PRO A 320 -0.76 -2.60 -6.93
C PRO A 320 -1.28 -2.09 -5.57
N GLY A 321 -2.57 -2.25 -5.28
CA GLY A 321 -3.18 -1.88 -3.98
C GLY A 321 -2.53 -2.56 -2.76
N ASN A 322 -1.80 -3.66 -2.95
CA ASN A 322 -0.98 -4.33 -1.94
C ASN A 322 0.42 -3.73 -1.72
N SER A 323 0.82 -2.69 -2.46
CA SER A 323 2.09 -1.98 -2.24
C SER A 323 2.16 -1.41 -0.82
N PRO A 324 3.21 -1.73 -0.03
CA PRO A 324 3.39 -1.16 1.31
C PRO A 324 3.51 0.37 1.30
N SER A 325 4.23 0.93 0.34
CA SER A 325 4.59 2.36 0.35
C SER A 325 3.59 3.26 -0.39
N ALA A 326 2.79 2.71 -1.31
CA ALA A 326 1.69 3.47 -1.93
C ALA A 326 0.60 3.84 -0.93
N ILE A 327 -0.20 4.85 -1.28
CA ILE A 327 -1.45 5.20 -0.60
C ILE A 327 -2.56 4.40 -1.28
N SER A 328 -2.99 3.33 -0.62
CA SER A 328 -4.04 2.43 -1.08
C SER A 328 -5.41 2.88 -0.59
N VAL A 329 -6.32 3.16 -1.52
CA VAL A 329 -7.58 3.84 -1.24
C VAL A 329 -8.79 2.95 -1.50
N GLY A 330 -9.59 2.72 -0.45
CA GLY A 330 -10.94 2.14 -0.55
C GLY A 330 -12.02 3.19 -0.77
N ALA A 331 -13.26 2.77 -1.00
CA ALA A 331 -14.36 3.66 -1.35
C ALA A 331 -15.42 3.73 -0.26
N THR A 332 -16.02 4.91 -0.10
CA THR A 332 -17.20 5.15 0.73
C THR A 332 -18.41 5.54 -0.12
N ASP A 333 -19.59 5.32 0.46
CA ASP A 333 -20.85 5.88 0.00
C ASP A 333 -21.23 7.01 0.96
N ALA A 334 -21.08 8.25 0.48
CA ALA A 334 -21.44 9.44 1.22
C ALA A 334 -22.94 9.78 1.12
N HIS A 335 -23.76 8.88 0.55
CA HIS A 335 -25.22 9.01 0.40
C HIS A 335 -25.75 10.33 -0.19
N ALA A 336 -24.91 11.04 -0.94
CA ALA A 336 -25.16 12.38 -1.44
C ALA A 336 -25.46 13.41 -0.34
N THR A 337 -24.89 13.22 0.85
CA THR A 337 -24.98 14.11 2.01
C THR A 337 -23.60 14.68 2.38
N VAL A 338 -23.60 15.88 2.96
CA VAL A 338 -22.39 16.52 3.49
C VAL A 338 -22.04 15.99 4.88
N ASN A 339 -23.07 15.50 5.58
CA ASN A 339 -22.97 15.01 6.94
C ASN A 339 -22.30 13.63 6.92
N HIS A 340 -21.31 13.42 7.78
CA HIS A 340 -20.52 12.18 7.80
C HIS A 340 -21.22 11.06 8.60
N ALA A 341 -22.32 11.36 9.30
CA ALA A 341 -22.97 10.43 10.21
C ALA A 341 -23.70 9.28 9.50
N ASP A 342 -24.07 9.43 8.23
CA ASP A 342 -24.63 8.35 7.43
C ASP A 342 -23.61 7.65 6.52
N ASP A 343 -22.38 8.16 6.41
CA ASP A 343 -21.35 7.60 5.54
C ASP A 343 -20.98 6.17 5.91
N ASN A 344 -20.90 5.30 4.91
CA ASN A 344 -20.53 3.91 5.07
C ASN A 344 -19.43 3.52 4.08
N VAL A 345 -18.63 2.50 4.42
CA VAL A 345 -17.73 1.88 3.43
C VAL A 345 -18.58 1.26 2.32
N ALA A 346 -18.27 1.62 1.07
CA ALA A 346 -19.03 1.17 -0.08
C ALA A 346 -18.98 -0.35 -0.18
N TRP A 347 -20.12 -0.98 -0.44
CA TRP A 347 -20.24 -2.45 -0.45
C TRP A 347 -19.23 -3.12 -1.38
N PHE A 348 -18.96 -2.51 -2.55
CA PHE A 348 -18.01 -3.02 -3.54
C PHE A 348 -16.55 -2.83 -3.12
N SER A 349 -16.22 -1.93 -2.19
CA SER A 349 -14.84 -1.61 -1.82
C SER A 349 -14.12 -2.85 -1.31
N SER A 350 -13.02 -3.24 -1.96
CA SER A 350 -12.20 -4.36 -1.50
C SER A 350 -11.70 -4.14 -0.07
N ARG A 351 -11.72 -5.21 0.72
CA ARG A 351 -11.26 -5.25 2.11
C ARG A 351 -9.98 -6.07 2.21
N GLY A 352 -9.12 -5.69 3.13
CA GLY A 352 -7.90 -6.39 3.50
C GLY A 352 -8.14 -7.77 4.13
N PRO A 353 -7.07 -8.44 4.58
CA PRO A 353 -5.68 -8.06 4.32
C PRO A 353 -5.33 -8.25 2.83
N ALA A 354 -4.18 -7.78 2.39
CA ALA A 354 -3.61 -8.24 1.12
C ALA A 354 -3.35 -9.75 1.23
N TRP A 355 -4.09 -10.57 0.49
CA TRP A 355 -4.24 -11.99 0.82
C TRP A 355 -2.95 -12.81 0.78
N TYR A 356 -1.96 -12.39 -0.03
CA TYR A 356 -0.70 -13.12 -0.20
C TYR A 356 0.28 -12.87 0.95
N ASP A 357 0.53 -11.61 1.29
CA ASP A 357 1.53 -11.22 2.31
C ASP A 357 0.92 -10.88 3.68
N GLY A 358 -0.41 -10.74 3.75
CA GLY A 358 -1.13 -10.41 4.98
C GLY A 358 -1.09 -8.93 5.39
N PHE A 359 -0.65 -8.01 4.52
CA PHE A 359 -0.59 -6.57 4.86
C PHE A 359 -1.97 -5.98 5.13
N ALA A 360 -2.07 -5.10 6.14
CA ALA A 360 -3.28 -4.34 6.40
C ALA A 360 -3.48 -3.29 5.30
N LYS A 361 -4.64 -3.37 4.63
CA LYS A 361 -5.09 -2.49 3.54
C LYS A 361 -6.63 -2.41 3.57
N PRO A 362 -7.27 -1.33 3.07
CA PRO A 362 -6.66 -0.11 2.53
C PRO A 362 -5.94 0.73 3.61
N ASP A 363 -5.20 1.76 3.20
CA ASP A 363 -4.61 2.70 4.17
C ASP A 363 -5.67 3.72 4.66
N VAL A 364 -6.49 4.21 3.72
CA VAL A 364 -7.61 5.13 3.95
C VAL A 364 -8.77 4.78 3.01
N VAL A 365 -9.95 5.32 3.28
CA VAL A 365 -11.08 5.32 2.33
C VAL A 365 -11.44 6.75 1.93
N ALA A 366 -12.13 6.92 0.80
CA ALA A 366 -12.61 8.22 0.34
C ALA A 366 -13.93 8.07 -0.43
N PRO A 367 -14.71 9.16 -0.60
CA PRO A 367 -15.92 9.14 -1.41
C PRO A 367 -15.64 8.54 -2.79
N GLY A 368 -16.38 7.48 -3.14
CA GLY A 368 -16.16 6.73 -4.38
C GLY A 368 -17.44 6.24 -5.04
N THR A 369 -18.60 6.69 -4.56
CA THR A 369 -19.90 6.18 -4.97
C THR A 369 -20.72 7.24 -5.70
N ALA A 370 -21.17 6.93 -6.92
CA ALA A 370 -22.02 7.76 -7.77
C ALA A 370 -21.51 9.19 -8.02
N LEU A 371 -20.19 9.37 -8.09
CA LEU A 371 -19.59 10.69 -8.29
C LEU A 371 -19.74 11.16 -9.73
N ILE A 372 -20.26 12.38 -9.91
CA ILE A 372 -20.39 13.02 -11.22
C ILE A 372 -19.09 13.74 -11.58
N SER A 373 -18.55 13.48 -12.77
CA SER A 373 -17.39 14.19 -13.31
C SER A 373 -17.37 14.21 -14.84
N ASP A 374 -16.36 14.87 -15.41
CA ASP A 374 -16.17 15.03 -16.85
C ASP A 374 -16.22 13.69 -17.60
N ALA A 375 -16.87 13.67 -18.75
CA ALA A 375 -17.03 12.47 -19.56
C ALA A 375 -16.45 12.64 -20.96
N ALA A 376 -16.00 11.52 -21.53
CA ALA A 376 -15.75 11.38 -22.95
C ALA A 376 -16.98 10.72 -23.60
N PRO A 377 -18.03 11.46 -24.01
CA PRO A 377 -19.36 10.89 -24.29
C PRO A 377 -19.40 9.88 -25.45
N LYS A 378 -18.39 9.87 -26.32
CA LYS A 378 -18.26 8.93 -27.45
C LYS A 378 -17.40 7.70 -27.12
N ALA A 379 -16.89 7.60 -25.91
CA ALA A 379 -16.04 6.51 -25.48
C ALA A 379 -16.86 5.24 -25.22
N ASN A 380 -16.22 4.07 -25.30
CA ASN A 380 -16.91 2.78 -25.31
C ASN A 380 -17.68 2.49 -24.01
N LEU A 381 -17.19 2.96 -22.86
CA LEU A 381 -17.87 2.81 -21.58
C LEU A 381 -19.31 3.36 -21.65
N PHE A 382 -19.47 4.57 -22.21
CA PHE A 382 -20.77 5.23 -22.28
C PHE A 382 -21.63 4.76 -23.46
N LYS A 383 -21.05 4.05 -24.43
CA LYS A 383 -21.85 3.28 -25.42
C LYS A 383 -22.46 2.05 -24.78
N GLN A 384 -21.70 1.37 -23.92
CA GLN A 384 -22.15 0.17 -23.23
C GLN A 384 -23.12 0.49 -22.09
N TYR A 385 -22.88 1.59 -21.37
CA TYR A 385 -23.70 2.05 -20.25
C TYR A 385 -24.14 3.52 -20.42
N PRO A 386 -25.06 3.82 -21.37
CA PRO A 386 -25.51 5.19 -21.61
C PRO A 386 -26.20 5.85 -20.41
N SER A 387 -26.73 5.06 -19.46
CA SER A 387 -27.40 5.57 -18.25
C SER A 387 -26.44 6.27 -17.28
N LEU A 388 -25.12 6.03 -17.42
CA LEU A 388 -24.11 6.69 -16.61
C LEU A 388 -23.90 8.15 -17.04
N LEU A 389 -24.30 8.55 -18.25
CA LEU A 389 -24.15 9.92 -18.73
C LEU A 389 -25.10 10.87 -17.98
N VAL A 390 -24.53 11.99 -17.55
CA VAL A 390 -25.25 13.12 -16.94
C VAL A 390 -25.19 14.28 -17.92
N GLY A 391 -26.28 14.49 -18.65
CA GLY A 391 -26.30 15.47 -19.74
C GLY A 391 -25.37 15.05 -20.89
N ARG A 392 -24.61 16.00 -21.44
CA ARG A 392 -23.76 15.77 -22.62
C ARG A 392 -22.28 15.59 -22.29
N ASP A 393 -21.84 16.18 -21.20
CA ASP A 393 -20.41 16.43 -20.94
C ASP A 393 -19.92 15.75 -19.65
N PHE A 394 -20.82 15.11 -18.89
CA PHE A 394 -20.52 14.51 -17.59
C PHE A 394 -21.06 13.08 -17.48
N ALA A 395 -20.57 12.33 -16.49
CA ALA A 395 -21.03 11.01 -16.14
C ALA A 395 -20.92 10.73 -14.63
N SER A 396 -21.78 9.86 -14.11
CA SER A 396 -21.76 9.36 -12.74
C SER A 396 -21.13 7.96 -12.71
N LEU A 397 -20.01 7.79 -12.02
CA LEU A 397 -19.32 6.51 -11.84
C LEU A 397 -19.14 6.17 -10.36
N SER A 398 -19.07 4.87 -10.07
CA SER A 398 -18.73 4.32 -8.76
C SER A 398 -17.47 3.44 -8.85
N GLY A 399 -16.65 3.42 -7.81
CA GLY A 399 -15.51 2.53 -7.72
C GLY A 399 -14.39 3.08 -6.82
N THR A 400 -13.50 2.20 -6.39
CA THR A 400 -12.25 2.63 -5.70
C THR A 400 -11.35 3.47 -6.62
N SER A 401 -11.54 3.39 -7.94
CA SER A 401 -10.93 4.33 -8.91
C SER A 401 -11.30 5.79 -8.67
N MET A 402 -12.57 6.05 -8.33
CA MET A 402 -13.08 7.39 -8.05
C MET A 402 -12.56 7.87 -6.69
N ALA A 403 -12.53 6.99 -5.69
CA ALA A 403 -11.96 7.28 -4.38
C ALA A 403 -10.44 7.61 -4.44
N ALA A 404 -9.69 6.86 -5.25
CA ALA A 404 -8.27 7.14 -5.52
C ALA A 404 -8.08 8.50 -6.22
N ALA A 405 -8.97 8.87 -7.15
CA ALA A 405 -8.96 10.18 -7.81
C ALA A 405 -9.23 11.31 -6.80
N VAL A 406 -10.25 11.17 -5.95
CA VAL A 406 -10.55 12.12 -4.87
C VAL A 406 -9.34 12.29 -3.95
N THR A 407 -8.75 11.18 -3.49
CA THR A 407 -7.56 11.20 -2.62
C THR A 407 -6.36 11.84 -3.31
N THR A 408 -6.17 11.62 -4.62
CA THR A 408 -5.12 12.27 -5.42
C THR A 408 -5.28 13.78 -5.45
N GLY A 409 -6.51 14.28 -5.56
CA GLY A 409 -6.81 15.70 -5.44
C GLY A 409 -6.46 16.25 -4.06
N VAL A 410 -6.90 15.59 -2.99
CA VAL A 410 -6.57 15.98 -1.61
C VAL A 410 -5.06 15.99 -1.38
N VAL A 411 -4.34 14.99 -1.90
CA VAL A 411 -2.88 14.93 -1.87
C VAL A 411 -2.26 16.18 -2.50
N ALA A 412 -2.79 16.68 -3.61
CA ALA A 412 -2.29 17.89 -4.25
C ALA A 412 -2.51 19.14 -3.38
N ASP A 413 -3.67 19.27 -2.74
CA ASP A 413 -3.96 20.38 -1.83
C ASP A 413 -3.06 20.34 -0.59
N VAL A 414 -2.84 19.15 -0.02
CA VAL A 414 -1.94 18.95 1.13
C VAL A 414 -0.48 19.30 0.79
N LEU A 415 -0.02 18.92 -0.42
CA LEU A 415 1.31 19.30 -0.90
C LEU A 415 1.43 20.81 -1.13
N GLU A 416 0.41 21.46 -1.70
CA GLU A 416 0.37 22.93 -1.85
C GLU A 416 0.42 23.62 -0.48
N ALA A 417 -0.37 23.13 0.49
CA ALA A 417 -0.42 23.66 1.84
C ALA A 417 0.95 23.64 2.52
N ASN A 418 1.65 22.50 2.48
CA ASN A 418 2.97 22.38 3.07
C ASN A 418 3.99 23.29 2.36
N ARG A 419 4.02 23.29 1.03
CA ARG A 419 4.95 24.11 0.23
C ARG A 419 4.75 25.60 0.48
N THR A 420 3.50 26.03 0.61
CA THR A 420 3.16 27.43 0.88
C THR A 420 3.59 27.86 2.27
N ALA A 421 3.35 27.02 3.29
CA ALA A 421 3.72 27.33 4.68
C ALA A 421 5.24 27.20 4.94
N ASN A 422 5.94 26.40 4.14
CA ASN A 422 7.34 26.04 4.33
C ASN A 422 8.19 26.36 3.10
N GLU A 423 7.99 27.54 2.51
CA GLU A 423 8.75 27.97 1.33
C GLU A 423 10.27 27.89 1.58
N GLY A 424 10.98 27.32 0.60
CA GLY A 424 12.44 27.13 0.66
C GLY A 424 12.90 25.93 1.50
N LYS A 425 11.99 25.18 2.14
CA LYS A 425 12.31 23.98 2.91
C LYS A 425 12.16 22.69 2.07
N PRO A 426 12.72 21.55 2.51
CA PRO A 426 12.55 20.28 1.81
C PRO A 426 11.08 19.90 1.63
N PHE A 427 10.71 19.26 0.52
CA PHE A 427 9.33 18.79 0.36
C PHE A 427 9.00 17.62 1.29
N LEU A 428 7.73 17.51 1.69
CA LEU A 428 7.19 16.31 2.32
C LEU A 428 7.56 15.06 1.53
N THR A 429 7.90 14.01 2.27
CA THR A 429 8.12 12.69 1.67
C THR A 429 6.78 11.99 1.44
N PRO A 430 6.71 11.01 0.54
CA PRO A 430 5.51 10.19 0.39
C PRO A 430 5.05 9.52 1.69
N ASN A 431 5.99 9.05 2.52
CA ASN A 431 5.69 8.43 3.81
C ASN A 431 5.12 9.42 4.83
N ALA A 432 5.67 10.64 4.90
CA ALA A 432 5.13 11.71 5.73
C ALA A 432 3.70 12.06 5.31
N LEU A 433 3.47 12.19 4.00
CA LEU A 433 2.16 12.49 3.45
C LEU A 433 1.14 11.37 3.75
N LYS A 434 1.52 10.11 3.53
CA LYS A 434 0.70 8.94 3.88
C LYS A 434 0.36 8.94 5.37
N ALA A 435 1.28 9.35 6.23
CA ALA A 435 1.05 9.45 7.69
C ALA A 435 0.09 10.58 8.04
N ILE A 436 0.23 11.75 7.41
CA ILE A 436 -0.69 12.88 7.58
C ILE A 436 -2.11 12.44 7.24
N LEU A 437 -2.32 11.86 6.04
CA LEU A 437 -3.65 11.42 5.60
C LEU A 437 -4.26 10.42 6.57
N GLN A 438 -3.50 9.41 6.99
CA GLN A 438 -3.99 8.38 7.89
C GLN A 438 -4.33 8.94 9.28
N TYR A 439 -3.44 9.76 9.83
CA TYR A 439 -3.58 10.34 11.16
C TYR A 439 -4.80 11.26 11.26
N THR A 440 -5.06 12.05 10.22
CA THR A 440 -6.18 13.00 10.19
C THR A 440 -7.50 12.40 9.74
N ALA A 441 -7.50 11.17 9.22
CA ALA A 441 -8.68 10.48 8.72
C ALA A 441 -9.80 10.40 9.78
N VAL A 442 -11.05 10.28 9.33
CA VAL A 442 -12.24 10.21 10.20
C VAL A 442 -12.77 8.79 10.20
N SER A 443 -12.81 8.14 11.37
CA SER A 443 -13.28 6.76 11.48
C SER A 443 -14.79 6.67 11.25
N LEU A 444 -15.19 5.75 10.37
CA LEU A 444 -16.57 5.44 10.01
C LEU A 444 -17.16 4.32 10.86
N ALA A 445 -18.49 4.26 10.86
CA ALA A 445 -19.27 3.20 11.47
C ALA A 445 -20.25 2.59 10.46
N ASP A 446 -20.63 1.34 10.68
CA ASP A 446 -21.69 0.69 9.93
C ASP A 446 -23.08 1.23 10.32
N SER A 447 -24.11 0.76 9.62
CA SER A 447 -25.51 1.14 9.89
C SER A 447 -26.02 0.79 11.30
N THR A 448 -25.29 -0.01 12.08
CA THR A 448 -25.59 -0.33 13.48
C THR A 448 -24.87 0.58 14.47
N GLY A 449 -24.00 1.47 13.99
CA GLY A 449 -23.14 2.33 14.80
C GLY A 449 -21.84 1.64 15.25
N SER A 450 -21.54 0.44 14.74
CA SER A 450 -20.29 -0.26 15.05
C SER A 450 -19.17 0.26 14.15
N ARG A 451 -18.02 0.60 14.73
CA ARG A 451 -16.87 1.07 13.94
C ARG A 451 -16.37 -0.04 13.01
N TYR A 452 -16.06 0.31 11.76
CA TYR A 452 -15.39 -0.62 10.86
C TYR A 452 -13.99 -0.97 11.37
N ASP A 453 -13.53 -2.18 11.07
CA ASP A 453 -12.17 -2.59 11.36
C ASP A 453 -11.17 -2.00 10.35
N VAL A 454 -9.88 -2.09 10.69
CA VAL A 454 -8.78 -1.52 9.88
C VAL A 454 -8.66 -2.16 8.50
N LEU A 455 -9.04 -3.43 8.32
CA LEU A 455 -9.00 -4.08 7.01
C LEU A 455 -10.15 -3.63 6.11
N THR A 456 -11.19 -3.01 6.68
CA THR A 456 -12.32 -2.48 5.93
C THR A 456 -12.14 -1.01 5.58
N GLN A 457 -11.75 -0.16 6.56
CA GLN A 457 -11.68 1.29 6.37
C GLN A 457 -10.27 1.89 6.42
N GLY A 458 -9.23 1.08 6.66
CA GLY A 458 -7.91 1.61 7.02
C GLY A 458 -7.99 2.42 8.31
N THR A 459 -7.49 3.65 8.28
CA THR A 459 -7.64 4.58 9.42
C THR A 459 -8.90 5.44 9.36
N GLY A 460 -9.69 5.34 8.29
CA GLY A 460 -10.94 6.07 8.10
C GLY A 460 -11.02 6.82 6.77
N GLU A 461 -12.05 7.66 6.64
CA GLU A 461 -12.26 8.51 5.49
C GLU A 461 -11.26 9.69 5.45
N VAL A 462 -10.75 10.01 4.27
CA VAL A 462 -9.83 11.13 4.03
C VAL A 462 -10.47 12.45 4.48
N ASN A 463 -9.72 13.20 5.28
CA ASN A 463 -10.10 14.51 5.83
C ASN A 463 -9.15 15.58 5.29
N ALA A 464 -9.52 16.21 4.17
CA ALA A 464 -8.65 17.14 3.46
C ALA A 464 -8.29 18.35 4.33
N LEU A 465 -9.28 19.00 4.94
CA LEU A 465 -9.08 20.16 5.78
C LEU A 465 -8.16 19.88 6.98
N GLY A 466 -8.31 18.71 7.62
CA GLY A 466 -7.41 18.28 8.69
C GLY A 466 -5.98 18.01 8.21
N ALA A 467 -5.86 17.30 7.08
CA ALA A 467 -4.58 16.97 6.46
C ALA A 467 -3.81 18.22 6.02
N GLU A 468 -4.47 19.19 5.39
CA GLU A 468 -3.88 20.48 5.00
C GLU A 468 -3.39 21.27 6.21
N ALA A 469 -4.18 21.32 7.28
CA ALA A 469 -3.81 22.03 8.50
C ALA A 469 -2.58 21.41 9.18
N LEU A 470 -2.53 20.08 9.25
CA LEU A 470 -1.38 19.36 9.80
C LEU A 470 -0.14 19.51 8.91
N ALA A 471 -0.29 19.37 7.60
CA ALA A 471 0.81 19.50 6.65
C ALA A 471 1.42 20.91 6.63
N ALA A 472 0.60 21.95 6.74
CA ALA A 472 1.09 23.32 6.87
C ALA A 472 1.92 23.52 8.16
N ALA A 473 1.58 22.82 9.25
CA ALA A 473 2.31 22.90 10.51
C ALA A 473 3.66 22.17 10.49
N ILE A 474 3.85 21.20 9.59
CA ILE A 474 5.06 20.35 9.54
C ILE A 474 6.21 21.07 8.81
N ASP A 475 7.27 21.36 9.55
CA ASP A 475 8.57 21.82 9.08
C ASP A 475 9.53 20.64 8.86
N THR A 476 9.59 20.20 7.61
CA THR A 476 10.46 19.11 7.12
C THR A 476 11.97 19.39 7.24
N ALA A 477 12.40 20.61 7.54
CA ALA A 477 13.80 20.92 7.77
C ALA A 477 14.26 20.56 9.20
N MET A 478 13.33 20.26 10.11
CA MET A 478 13.67 19.89 11.49
C MET A 478 14.41 18.55 11.53
N PRO A 479 15.50 18.41 12.31
CA PRO A 479 16.22 17.15 12.44
C PRO A 479 15.36 16.01 12.97
N VAL A 480 15.71 14.78 12.60
CA VAL A 480 15.10 13.57 13.16
C VAL A 480 15.21 13.57 14.69
N GLY A 481 14.13 13.20 15.37
CA GLY A 481 14.01 13.20 16.83
C GLY A 481 13.61 14.55 17.44
N GLN A 482 13.51 15.62 16.64
CA GLN A 482 13.00 16.92 17.09
C GLN A 482 11.52 17.07 16.76
N SER A 483 10.84 17.95 17.51
CA SER A 483 9.49 18.39 17.10
C SER A 483 9.58 19.08 15.75
N TRP A 484 8.84 18.60 14.77
CA TRP A 484 8.76 19.22 13.45
C TRP A 484 7.49 20.02 13.23
N THR A 485 6.56 20.02 14.17
CA THR A 485 5.37 20.86 14.04
C THR A 485 5.61 22.22 14.66
N ALA A 486 5.59 23.24 13.82
CA ALA A 486 5.89 24.62 14.18
C ALA A 486 4.85 25.21 15.15
N TYR A 487 3.63 24.68 15.17
CA TYR A 487 2.54 25.09 16.03
C TYR A 487 1.55 23.95 16.26
N GLY A 488 0.73 24.06 17.31
CA GLY A 488 -0.29 23.06 17.64
C GLY A 488 -1.46 23.07 16.67
N VAL A 489 -1.93 21.88 16.30
CA VAL A 489 -3.12 21.70 15.43
C VAL A 489 -4.19 20.95 16.20
N ALA A 490 -5.44 21.41 16.09
CA ALA A 490 -6.58 20.72 16.70
C ALA A 490 -6.72 19.32 16.09
N ARG A 491 -6.90 18.29 16.92
CA ARG A 491 -7.05 16.89 16.47
C ARG A 491 -8.49 16.58 16.04
N SER A 492 -9.12 17.58 15.43
CA SER A 492 -10.51 17.57 15.00
C SER A 492 -10.70 18.58 13.89
N THR A 493 -11.60 18.28 12.97
CA THR A 493 -12.02 19.18 11.90
C THR A 493 -13.48 19.53 12.06
N THR A 494 -13.88 20.77 11.77
CA THR A 494 -15.30 21.13 11.70
C THR A 494 -15.72 21.30 10.24
N ILE A 495 -16.60 20.42 9.76
CA ILE A 495 -17.13 20.45 8.40
C ILE A 495 -18.65 20.59 8.50
N SER A 496 -19.20 21.62 7.88
CA SER A 496 -20.65 21.92 7.84
C SER A 496 -21.37 21.86 9.20
N GLY A 497 -20.68 22.34 10.25
CA GLY A 497 -21.19 22.43 11.62
C GLY A 497 -20.99 21.16 12.46
N GLU A 498 -20.53 20.06 11.86
CA GLU A 498 -20.16 18.83 12.55
C GLU A 498 -18.69 18.84 12.94
N THR A 499 -18.37 18.43 14.17
CA THR A 499 -16.97 18.29 14.63
C THR A 499 -16.55 16.84 14.54
N LEU A 500 -15.66 16.55 13.60
CA LEU A 500 -15.11 15.24 13.30
C LEU A 500 -13.79 15.06 14.03
N LEU A 501 -13.71 14.04 14.88
CA LEU A 501 -12.45 13.68 15.56
C LEU A 501 -11.55 12.89 14.61
N TRP A 502 -10.26 13.22 14.62
CA TRP A 502 -9.28 12.48 13.85
C TRP A 502 -9.01 11.09 14.45
N SER A 503 -8.70 10.13 13.59
CA SER A 503 -8.37 8.75 13.97
C SER A 503 -7.16 8.68 14.88
N GLN A 504 -6.16 9.53 14.63
CA GLN A 504 -4.86 9.55 15.29
C GLN A 504 -4.12 8.20 15.20
N ASN A 505 -4.38 7.49 14.09
CA ASN A 505 -3.86 6.16 13.79
C ASN A 505 -3.06 6.17 12.49
N ILE A 506 -2.07 5.28 12.43
CA ILE A 506 -1.10 5.11 11.35
C ILE A 506 -0.93 3.60 11.19
N VAL A 507 -1.38 3.05 10.05
CA VAL A 507 -1.30 1.62 9.70
C VAL A 507 -0.09 1.38 8.79
N TRP A 508 0.90 0.67 9.32
CA TRP A 508 2.22 0.47 8.73
C TRP A 508 2.51 -1.02 8.61
N GLY A 509 2.18 -1.60 7.45
CA GLY A 509 2.30 -3.04 7.21
C GLY A 509 1.34 -3.85 8.09
N THR A 510 1.87 -4.51 9.13
CA THR A 510 1.09 -5.26 10.13
C THR A 510 0.97 -4.53 11.47
N PHE A 511 1.48 -3.29 11.57
CA PHE A 511 1.51 -2.52 12.80
C PHE A 511 0.51 -1.37 12.77
N LEU A 512 -0.14 -1.15 13.92
CA LEU A 512 -0.96 0.02 14.19
C LEU A 512 -0.19 0.92 15.16
N VAL A 513 0.17 2.12 14.72
CA VAL A 513 0.75 3.16 15.55
C VAL A 513 -0.35 4.15 15.89
N SER A 514 -0.61 4.35 17.18
CA SER A 514 -1.69 5.22 17.66
C SER A 514 -1.19 6.18 18.72
N GLY A 515 -1.84 7.35 18.79
CA GLY A 515 -1.63 8.27 19.89
C GLY A 515 -1.59 9.73 19.46
N ALA A 516 -1.75 10.59 20.47
CA ALA A 516 -1.87 12.02 20.27
C ALA A 516 -0.60 12.67 19.70
N ASP A 517 0.56 12.00 19.79
CA ASP A 517 1.87 12.60 19.48
C ASP A 517 2.69 11.91 18.39
N VAL A 518 2.10 10.92 17.71
CA VAL A 518 2.79 10.09 16.70
C VAL A 518 3.37 10.91 15.56
N VAL A 519 2.72 12.02 15.19
CA VAL A 519 3.11 12.90 14.09
C VAL A 519 3.78 14.20 14.53
N TRP A 520 4.10 14.40 15.82
CA TRP A 520 4.72 15.67 16.27
C TRP A 520 6.23 15.68 16.22
N THR A 521 6.86 14.51 16.36
CA THR A 521 8.31 14.38 16.28
C THR A 521 8.67 13.93 14.87
N ASN A 522 9.69 14.54 14.26
CA ASN A 522 10.24 14.04 13.00
C ASN A 522 10.82 12.65 13.24
N SER A 523 10.03 11.65 12.85
CA SER A 523 10.37 10.24 13.02
C SER A 523 11.13 9.74 11.79
N PRO A 524 12.10 8.84 11.96
CA PRO A 524 12.71 8.15 10.83
C PRO A 524 11.68 7.43 9.93
N LEU A 525 10.49 7.10 10.47
CA LEU A 525 9.36 6.52 9.71
C LEU A 525 8.88 7.40 8.54
N PHE A 526 9.16 8.71 8.61
CA PHE A 526 8.75 9.68 7.60
C PHE A 526 9.85 9.94 6.56
N ALA A 527 10.96 9.20 6.60
CA ALA A 527 12.01 9.29 5.58
C ALA A 527 11.52 8.76 4.21
N ARG A 528 12.20 9.15 3.12
CA ARG A 528 11.87 8.71 1.75
C ARG A 528 12.10 7.21 1.52
N ASN A 529 13.03 6.62 2.25
CA ASN A 529 13.43 5.22 2.11
C ASN A 529 13.15 4.48 3.42
N VAL A 530 12.01 3.80 3.46
CA VAL A 530 11.72 2.77 4.47
C VAL A 530 11.69 1.43 3.74
N VAL A 531 12.65 0.57 4.05
CA VAL A 531 12.76 -0.78 3.52
C VAL A 531 11.96 -1.71 4.42
N TRP A 532 11.02 -2.44 3.85
CA TRP A 532 10.30 -3.50 4.52
C TRP A 532 10.98 -4.85 4.22
N GLY A 533 11.42 -5.58 5.24
CA GLY A 533 12.11 -6.86 5.12
C GLY A 533 13.64 -6.79 4.96
N SER A 534 14.30 -7.93 4.77
CA SER A 534 15.76 -8.03 4.66
C SER A 534 16.27 -7.45 3.34
N ALA A 535 17.12 -6.42 3.40
CA ALA A 535 17.79 -5.89 2.21
C ALA A 535 19.30 -6.14 2.26
N SER A 536 19.77 -6.87 1.26
CA SER A 536 21.10 -6.68 0.66
C SER A 536 20.92 -5.95 -0.66
N ILE A 537 20.58 -4.66 -0.64
CA ILE A 537 20.51 -3.85 -1.88
C ILE A 537 21.13 -2.48 -1.61
N CYS A 538 22.45 -2.46 -1.63
CA CYS A 538 23.25 -1.28 -1.95
C CYS A 538 24.16 -1.70 -3.10
N GLU A 539 23.73 -1.44 -4.33
CA GLU A 539 24.54 -1.60 -5.56
C GLU A 539 24.96 -0.21 -6.05
N PRO A 540 26.10 -0.08 -6.75
CA PRO A 540 26.98 1.10 -6.71
C PRO A 540 26.55 2.32 -7.55
N ILE A 541 25.27 2.44 -7.94
CA ILE A 541 24.80 3.46 -8.89
C ILE A 541 24.03 4.62 -8.21
N ASP A 542 23.87 4.62 -6.89
CA ASP A 542 23.22 5.73 -6.17
C ASP A 542 24.05 6.15 -4.92
N PRO A 543 24.74 7.31 -4.95
CA PRO A 543 25.65 7.72 -3.88
C PRO A 543 24.95 8.39 -2.67
N VAL A 544 23.63 8.29 -2.52
CA VAL A 544 22.93 8.77 -1.31
C VAL A 544 21.85 7.77 -0.87
N CYS A 545 22.22 6.84 0.01
CA CYS A 545 21.27 5.91 0.64
C CYS A 545 21.30 6.07 2.16
N ASP A 546 20.40 6.89 2.69
CA ASP A 546 19.89 6.69 4.05
C ASP A 546 18.79 5.62 3.94
N ASN A 547 19.02 4.42 4.52
CA ASN A 547 18.08 3.30 4.49
C ASN A 547 17.70 2.89 5.91
N ILE A 548 16.43 2.55 6.13
CA ILE A 548 15.90 2.03 7.39
C ILE A 548 15.11 0.75 7.12
N VAL A 549 15.40 -0.33 7.85
CA VAL A 549 14.76 -1.64 7.70
C VAL A 549 13.69 -1.87 8.76
N TRP A 550 12.52 -2.38 8.37
CA TRP A 550 11.42 -2.83 9.23
C TRP A 550 10.92 -4.23 8.81
N GLY A 551 10.93 -5.23 9.70
CA GLY A 551 10.33 -6.55 9.45
C GLY A 551 10.82 -7.67 10.39
N THR A 552 10.09 -8.78 10.43
CA THR A 552 10.43 -10.02 11.16
C THR A 552 10.75 -11.15 10.18
N SER A 553 11.85 -11.88 10.43
CA SER A 553 11.96 -13.28 10.02
C SER A 553 12.78 -14.07 11.04
N ILE A 554 12.30 -15.27 11.31
CA ILE A 554 12.92 -16.31 12.13
C ILE A 554 13.99 -17.04 11.32
N SER A 555 15.24 -16.59 11.37
CA SER A 555 16.41 -17.49 11.43
C SER A 555 17.71 -16.75 11.78
N VAL A 556 18.16 -16.94 13.02
CA VAL A 556 19.53 -16.76 13.56
C VAL A 556 20.45 -15.68 12.96
N ALA A 557 20.59 -14.59 13.74
CA ALA A 557 21.65 -13.56 13.78
C ALA A 557 21.53 -12.36 12.81
N ASP A 558 21.14 -11.20 13.37
CA ASP A 558 21.13 -9.90 12.70
C ASP A 558 22.18 -8.93 13.28
N VAL A 559 22.67 -8.01 12.43
CA VAL A 559 23.57 -6.90 12.80
C VAL A 559 22.84 -5.57 12.63
N VAL A 560 22.62 -4.84 13.71
CA VAL A 560 21.90 -3.55 13.72
C VAL A 560 22.88 -2.39 13.97
N TRP A 561 22.78 -1.32 13.18
CA TRP A 561 23.51 -0.06 13.36
C TRP A 561 22.57 1.07 13.83
N GLY A 562 22.93 1.78 14.90
CA GLY A 562 22.25 3.01 15.35
C GLY A 562 21.68 2.98 16.78
N ALA A 563 21.01 4.06 17.18
CA ALA A 563 20.36 4.19 18.49
C ALA A 563 18.88 3.74 18.41
N ASN A 564 18.61 2.46 18.64
CA ASN A 564 17.29 1.84 18.39
C ASN A 564 16.79 0.98 19.57
N VAL A 565 15.47 0.73 19.58
CA VAL A 565 14.75 -0.22 20.45
C VAL A 565 14.66 -1.56 19.69
N VAL A 566 15.08 -2.67 20.31
CA VAL A 566 15.24 -3.98 19.61
C VAL A 566 14.61 -5.11 20.42
N TRP A 567 13.83 -5.97 19.77
CA TRP A 567 13.19 -7.15 20.37
C TRP A 567 13.70 -8.42 19.67
N GLY A 568 14.58 -9.22 20.28
CA GLY A 568 15.19 -10.44 19.68
C GLY A 568 16.58 -10.80 20.23
N SER A 569 17.21 -11.88 19.74
CA SER A 569 18.63 -12.19 19.97
C SER A 569 19.50 -11.59 18.85
N ASN A 570 20.35 -10.61 19.16
CA ASN A 570 20.96 -9.74 18.14
C ASN A 570 22.43 -9.34 18.43
N VAL A 571 23.11 -8.82 17.39
CA VAL A 571 24.39 -8.07 17.51
C VAL A 571 24.14 -6.58 17.28
N VAL A 572 24.46 -5.74 18.28
CA VAL A 572 24.13 -4.31 18.29
C VAL A 572 25.39 -3.43 18.31
N TRP A 573 25.43 -2.42 17.44
CA TRP A 573 26.42 -1.34 17.45
C TRP A 573 25.74 0.02 17.67
N GLY A 574 25.86 0.61 18.87
CA GLY A 574 25.20 1.89 19.19
C GLY A 574 25.22 2.33 20.66
N SER A 575 24.71 3.53 20.93
CA SER A 575 24.83 4.20 22.24
C SER A 575 23.62 4.08 23.19
N LYS A 576 22.55 3.39 22.78
CA LYS A 576 21.36 3.16 23.63
C LYS A 576 20.47 2.05 23.07
N ALA A 577 20.16 1.04 23.87
CA ALA A 577 19.13 0.03 23.61
C ALA A 577 18.06 0.10 24.72
N VAL A 578 16.79 0.05 24.37
CA VAL A 578 15.64 0.01 25.30
C VAL A 578 14.79 -1.21 24.91
N GLY A 579 14.30 -1.98 25.88
CA GLY A 579 13.30 -3.04 25.66
C GLY A 579 13.83 -4.36 25.09
N LEU A 580 14.96 -4.88 25.58
CA LEU A 580 15.39 -6.24 25.22
C LEU A 580 14.38 -7.28 25.75
N LEU A 581 14.31 -8.43 25.08
CA LEU A 581 13.48 -9.56 25.52
C LEU A 581 13.94 -10.05 26.89
N ILE A 582 12.96 -10.31 27.76
CA ILE A 582 13.10 -10.86 29.11
C ILE A 582 13.83 -12.23 29.13
N ASP A 583 14.02 -12.89 27.96
CA ASP A 583 14.66 -14.23 27.83
C ASP A 583 15.66 -14.35 26.63
N GLY A 584 16.19 -13.26 26.07
CA GLY A 584 17.08 -13.30 24.87
C GLY A 584 18.59 -13.36 25.16
N LYS A 585 19.43 -13.75 24.18
CA LYS A 585 20.92 -13.65 24.24
C LYS A 585 21.46 -12.59 23.29
N ASN A 586 22.23 -11.61 23.79
CA ASN A 586 22.72 -10.48 22.97
C ASN A 586 24.24 -10.27 23.01
N VAL A 587 24.79 -9.68 21.94
CA VAL A 587 26.16 -9.14 21.89
C VAL A 587 26.11 -7.64 21.57
N VAL A 588 26.67 -6.80 22.43
CA VAL A 588 26.54 -5.33 22.32
C VAL A 588 27.92 -4.65 22.35
N TRP A 589 28.18 -3.76 21.40
CA TRP A 589 29.25 -2.76 21.48
C TRP A 589 28.65 -1.38 21.77
N GLY A 590 28.81 -0.87 23.00
CA GLY A 590 28.25 0.42 23.44
C GLY A 590 27.58 0.39 24.81
N MET A 591 26.40 1.01 24.96
CA MET A 591 25.70 1.10 26.25
C MET A 591 24.36 0.36 26.26
N VAL A 592 24.11 -0.42 27.31
CA VAL A 592 22.86 -1.13 27.63
C VAL A 592 22.27 -0.54 28.92
N ALA A 593 20.98 -0.16 28.92
CA ALA A 593 20.34 0.34 30.13
C ALA A 593 18.84 0.00 30.26
N GLY A 594 18.39 -0.29 31.48
CA GLY A 594 16.97 -0.51 31.81
C GLY A 594 16.42 -1.83 31.24
N VAL A 595 17.15 -2.92 31.45
CA VAL A 595 16.78 -4.25 30.96
C VAL A 595 16.20 -5.08 32.10
N ASP A 596 15.09 -5.74 31.86
CA ASP A 596 14.46 -6.65 32.81
C ASP A 596 14.45 -8.03 32.14
N GLY A 597 15.29 -8.97 32.60
CA GLY A 597 15.50 -10.29 31.98
C GLY A 597 16.39 -10.36 30.73
N GLY A 598 17.27 -11.37 30.65
CA GLY A 598 18.06 -11.77 29.45
C GLY A 598 19.60 -11.80 29.63
N ASP A 599 20.31 -12.70 28.91
CA ASP A 599 21.78 -12.87 28.99
C ASP A 599 22.51 -11.98 27.96
N ASN A 600 23.58 -11.26 28.35
CA ASN A 600 24.27 -10.34 27.42
C ASN A 600 25.81 -10.45 27.47
N ILE A 601 26.47 -10.27 26.32
CA ILE A 601 27.90 -9.96 26.23
C ILE A 601 28.06 -8.50 25.81
N VAL A 602 28.62 -7.65 26.68
CA VAL A 602 28.69 -6.20 26.48
C VAL A 602 30.15 -5.74 26.42
N TRP A 603 30.53 -5.09 25.34
CA TRP A 603 31.76 -4.28 25.23
C TRP A 603 31.40 -2.81 25.37
N GLY A 604 31.45 -2.27 26.59
CA GLY A 604 31.05 -0.89 26.91
C GLY A 604 30.38 -0.74 28.29
N THR A 605 29.20 -0.13 28.39
CA THR A 605 28.54 0.16 29.69
C THR A 605 27.23 -0.59 29.86
N LEU A 606 27.03 -1.29 30.97
CA LEU A 606 25.75 -1.86 31.43
C LEU A 606 25.20 -1.02 32.59
N ALA A 607 23.89 -0.68 32.60
CA ALA A 607 23.28 0.11 33.67
C ALA A 607 21.81 -0.27 33.97
N GLY A 608 21.54 -0.82 35.15
CA GLY A 608 20.16 -1.19 35.58
C GLY A 608 19.58 -2.35 34.78
N ALA A 609 20.29 -3.49 34.80
CA ALA A 609 19.77 -4.77 34.33
C ALA A 609 19.42 -5.61 35.56
N ASP A 610 18.14 -5.96 35.72
CA ASP A 610 17.61 -6.43 37.01
C ASP A 610 17.31 -7.95 37.08
N ASP A 611 17.61 -8.80 36.07
CA ASP A 611 17.42 -10.27 36.19
C ASP A 611 18.05 -11.14 35.03
N GLY A 612 19.37 -11.09 34.76
CA GLY A 612 19.99 -11.97 33.73
C GLY A 612 21.52 -12.17 33.81
N ASP A 613 22.08 -13.18 33.13
CA ASP A 613 23.51 -13.53 33.18
C ASP A 613 24.36 -12.70 32.17
N ASN A 614 25.29 -11.86 32.64
CA ASN A 614 26.02 -10.94 31.74
C ASN A 614 27.55 -11.13 31.76
N ILE A 615 28.20 -11.01 30.61
CA ILE A 615 29.66 -10.86 30.48
C ILE A 615 29.96 -9.43 30.00
N VAL A 616 30.56 -8.60 30.84
CA VAL A 616 30.81 -7.18 30.54
C VAL A 616 32.30 -6.89 30.43
N TRP A 617 32.76 -6.48 29.26
CA TRP A 617 34.08 -5.90 29.01
C TRP A 617 33.96 -4.37 28.98
N GLY A 618 34.01 -3.72 30.16
CA GLY A 618 33.82 -2.28 30.28
C GLY A 618 33.31 -1.82 31.65
N THR A 619 32.23 -1.06 31.74
CA THR A 619 31.66 -0.56 33.00
C THR A 619 30.31 -1.20 33.30
N ASP A 620 30.12 -1.72 34.51
CA ASP A 620 28.80 -2.17 34.99
C ASP A 620 28.31 -1.25 36.13
N VAL A 621 27.09 -0.74 36.01
CA VAL A 621 26.44 0.18 36.95
C VAL A 621 25.21 -0.50 37.56
N LEU A 622 25.41 -1.12 38.71
CA LEU A 622 24.35 -1.79 39.47
C LEU A 622 23.47 -0.75 40.20
N SER A 623 22.17 -0.72 39.90
CA SER A 623 21.16 -0.01 40.69
C SER A 623 20.80 -0.85 41.90
N GLY A 624 21.39 -0.55 43.06
CA GLY A 624 21.07 -1.25 44.30
C GLY A 624 19.66 -0.91 44.81
N ALA A 625 18.64 -1.62 44.36
CA ALA A 625 17.41 -1.78 45.13
C ALA A 625 17.61 -2.97 46.09
N LEU A 626 17.99 -2.69 47.34
CA LEU A 626 17.93 -3.67 48.42
C LEU A 626 16.45 -4.09 48.63
N ARG A 627 15.97 -5.08 47.87
CA ARG A 627 14.74 -5.80 48.16
C ARG A 627 15.06 -6.95 49.11
N SER A 628 14.51 -6.88 50.31
CA SER A 628 14.76 -7.78 51.44
C SER A 628 14.05 -9.15 51.31
N SER A 629 14.02 -9.75 50.13
CA SER A 629 13.59 -11.12 49.92
C SER A 629 14.33 -11.64 48.69
N GLY A 630 15.22 -12.60 48.91
CA GLY A 630 16.32 -12.95 48.01
C GLY A 630 15.97 -13.38 46.59
N VAL A 631 17.07 -13.50 45.85
CA VAL A 631 17.27 -13.84 44.43
C VAL A 631 17.26 -12.60 43.51
N ASP A 632 18.43 -11.95 43.39
CA ASP A 632 18.92 -11.51 42.08
C ASP A 632 19.16 -12.82 41.31
N SER A 633 18.49 -13.04 40.18
CA SER A 633 18.53 -14.36 39.52
C SER A 633 19.63 -14.52 38.47
N GLY A 634 20.45 -13.48 38.23
CA GLY A 634 21.50 -13.49 37.20
C GLY A 634 22.95 -13.40 37.73
N ASP A 635 23.85 -14.17 37.12
CA ASP A 635 25.30 -14.19 37.36
C ASP A 635 26.06 -13.27 36.37
N ASN A 636 26.67 -12.18 36.87
CA ASN A 636 27.47 -11.26 36.04
C ASN A 636 29.00 -11.48 36.18
N ILE A 637 29.71 -11.58 35.05
CA ILE A 637 31.17 -11.60 34.96
C ILE A 637 31.65 -10.28 34.32
N VAL A 638 32.26 -9.40 35.11
CA VAL A 638 32.74 -8.09 34.65
C VAL A 638 34.26 -8.04 34.54
N TRP A 639 34.76 -7.78 33.34
CA TRP A 639 36.13 -7.43 33.03
C TRP A 639 36.23 -5.91 32.78
N GLY A 640 36.41 -5.15 33.86
CA GLY A 640 36.52 -3.69 33.82
C GLY A 640 36.13 -3.02 35.13
N THR A 641 35.32 -1.96 35.07
CA THR A 641 34.94 -1.15 36.25
C THR A 641 33.54 -1.50 36.74
N LEU A 642 33.41 -1.90 38.01
CA LEU A 642 32.11 -2.04 38.67
C LEU A 642 31.78 -0.76 39.47
N ARG A 643 30.64 -0.11 39.21
CA ARG A 643 30.15 1.06 39.95
C ARG A 643 28.85 0.74 40.68
N LEU A 644 28.92 0.73 42.02
CA LEU A 644 27.75 0.60 42.89
C LEU A 644 27.16 1.99 43.15
N VAL A 645 25.91 2.23 42.75
CA VAL A 645 25.18 3.45 43.12
C VAL A 645 24.50 3.20 44.47
N LYS A 646 25.07 3.70 45.56
CA LYS A 646 24.38 3.72 46.86
C LYS A 646 23.26 4.76 46.80
N GLY A 647 22.02 4.31 46.89
CA GLY A 647 20.89 5.20 47.19
C GLY A 647 21.18 5.96 48.48
N ILE A 648 21.17 7.29 48.38
CA ILE A 648 21.12 8.16 49.56
C ILE A 648 19.67 8.09 50.04
N PHE A 649 19.51 7.78 51.33
CA PHE A 649 18.25 7.58 52.07
C PHE A 649 17.12 8.55 51.73
#